data_AF-A0A9E3ZY00-F1
#
_entry.id   AF-A0A9E3ZY00-F1
#
_cell.length_a   1.000
_cell.length_b   1.000
_cell.length_c   1.000
_cell.angle_alpha   90.00
_cell.angle_beta   90.00
_cell.angle_gamma   90.00
#
_symmetry.space_group_name_H-M   'P 1'
#
loop_
_entity.id
_entity.type
_entity.pdbx_description
1 polymer ?
#
loop_
_entity_poly.entity_id
_entity_poly.type
_entity_poly.pdbx_seq_one_letter_code
_entity_poly.pdbx_strand_id
1 'polypeptide(L)'
;MNNGALPAAARAALTVWMAVFALAAPPAAADALEADVLAEALAGRIELERDAESWFWRAGGERYRLLRGEPEEWLELGTPHGPLRARWSLLELDSERGLAGLPALLERAAREGVGLENLWLDSDGLLGLHLSGPQIYVLPEAVLRAEAVAADGRRDERAIARLRRAVSDFETPLEGSSLNTAARRALAGILGQLALRDSESDPDYAPPDFVRRLFRHGWPPPAELPAAELGELRAAVIEAEKLRAVARFRGPAGELTLRRDAFGREVRLLRTPGRSAYARPAPPPAYYTPVRSLRLVVELPPGADPLRDAGDWRAAWVFSGPNRIAGFAGGRFHADAERWRGVYSGGDEPGALAGALPPHLRVVEPNGDLLALVTAHGVVRPARGGDPAEAERFLNQAARALPDAAHLDLIGEHLLVYAYDSPDSRHPRLLGTRQLAGDIHQTVAQTLATYSGGVYRGDCDDLSELYLEIARRQGRSAHLIGLPAHAALAWSEASDSGWRTYVLHTGQPRVFQAPSLRESLEQTYRSFGAGPVIDFTKLEILLRFSGENTRSSWYLSERIFGDPDYARAMIDIQRDWHFQTYQRAIEKVERMIAAGDRDPANHSELAGLYLQTGRYAEAAGSLERAIAAADSAQTRLSLQTERLLALYRAGRRIDAGLLADSIRLEHIPELERAMRRKLVEPRLAQADALLDADGDAERALALLASDVRPTIDGQVRRVGASLASDPKFAARWRDGLEDERRTRLRWYVSSALEAVARVDAAALRNRAPRRLLLESVERWMDRVAFLDLDPSESLLARYAAVGRYYRARGDRPELEQRVDAAGPPRPLEAPLHARRTSGKALFERDLAWIAASPSHWWAEVALLFEASREELDVGRLAWLAERFERARGRARSLAMDHPDFERLERNLRLIEALVGQRPAELRRLLRGVGLADDRRDRTEVASWVAAAARHLPLDWYREVIEIWSREIGSKPSYFWIAWIAVLSGAPEHALVTAEIAAREFADDRGFAQEYEFMRRKFGPEGAARGPL
;
A
#
# COMPACT_ATOMS: atom_id res chain seq x y z
N MET A 1 51.58 15.48 -1.05
CA MET A 1 51.47 16.06 -2.40
C MET A 1 50.10 15.67 -2.96
N ASN A 2 49.33 16.62 -3.50
CA ASN A 2 47.96 16.36 -3.94
C ASN A 2 47.95 15.74 -5.33
N ASN A 3 47.50 14.49 -5.46
CA ASN A 3 47.10 13.96 -6.75
C ASN A 3 45.76 14.60 -7.14
N GLY A 4 45.81 15.57 -8.05
CA GLY A 4 44.64 16.30 -8.52
C GLY A 4 43.65 15.37 -9.21
N ALA A 5 42.53 15.09 -8.54
CA ALA A 5 41.45 14.29 -9.13
C ALA A 5 40.83 15.05 -10.31
N LEU A 6 40.81 14.43 -11.49
CA LEU A 6 40.14 14.99 -12.67
C LEU A 6 38.67 15.33 -12.35
N PRO A 7 38.16 16.50 -12.76
CA PRO A 7 36.76 16.89 -12.56
C PRO A 7 35.80 15.82 -13.09
N ALA A 8 34.63 15.67 -12.47
CA ALA A 8 33.63 14.68 -12.87
C ALA A 8 33.26 14.79 -14.36
N ALA A 9 33.15 16.01 -14.89
CA ALA A 9 32.94 16.27 -16.32
C ALA A 9 34.08 15.74 -17.22
N ALA A 10 35.34 15.81 -16.77
CA ALA A 10 36.48 15.27 -17.52
C ALA A 10 36.49 13.73 -17.48
N ARG A 11 36.10 13.12 -16.34
CA ARG A 11 35.91 11.66 -16.25
C ARG A 11 34.73 11.17 -17.07
N ALA A 12 33.60 11.87 -17.07
CA ALA A 12 32.43 11.54 -17.89
C ALA A 12 32.74 11.71 -19.39
N ALA A 13 33.40 12.80 -19.78
CA ALA A 13 33.89 12.98 -21.14
C ALA A 13 34.84 11.85 -21.54
N LEU A 14 35.85 11.53 -20.71
CA LEU A 14 36.79 10.43 -20.95
C LEU A 14 36.10 9.06 -20.97
N THR A 15 35.06 8.83 -20.19
CA THR A 15 34.31 7.56 -20.19
C THR A 15 33.44 7.44 -21.43
N VAL A 16 32.80 8.51 -21.90
CA VAL A 16 32.10 8.52 -23.20
C VAL A 16 33.10 8.38 -24.36
N TRP A 17 34.24 9.07 -24.30
CA TRP A 17 35.31 8.95 -25.29
C TRP A 17 35.89 7.53 -25.31
N MET A 18 36.17 6.93 -24.16
CA MET A 18 36.65 5.55 -24.05
C MET A 18 35.57 4.50 -24.28
N ALA A 19 34.27 4.78 -24.14
CA ALA A 19 33.23 3.86 -24.59
C ALA A 19 33.11 3.88 -26.12
N VAL A 20 33.17 5.06 -26.73
CA VAL A 20 33.24 5.23 -28.20
C VAL A 20 34.55 4.65 -28.76
N PHE A 21 35.68 4.79 -28.06
CA PHE A 21 36.94 4.18 -28.46
C PHE A 21 37.06 2.69 -28.11
N ALA A 22 36.51 2.17 -27.01
CA ALA A 22 36.53 0.72 -26.74
C ALA A 22 35.63 -0.07 -27.70
N LEU A 23 34.66 0.60 -28.34
CA LEU A 23 33.88 0.06 -29.45
C LEU A 23 34.59 0.18 -30.82
N ALA A 24 35.77 0.81 -30.89
CA ALA A 24 36.43 1.17 -32.16
C ALA A 24 37.95 0.93 -32.21
N ALA A 25 38.61 0.77 -31.07
CA ALA A 25 40.01 0.43 -30.97
C ALA A 25 40.15 -1.08 -31.17
N PRO A 26 41.01 -1.55 -32.09
CA PRO A 26 41.27 -2.98 -32.18
C PRO A 26 41.87 -3.46 -30.85
N PRO A 27 41.49 -4.66 -30.36
CA PRO A 27 42.24 -5.29 -29.27
C PRO A 27 43.71 -5.37 -29.66
N ALA A 28 44.60 -5.21 -28.67
CA ALA A 28 46.01 -5.48 -28.88
C ALA A 28 46.13 -6.95 -29.31
N ALA A 29 46.73 -7.20 -30.47
CA ALA A 29 46.61 -8.47 -31.18
C ALA A 29 46.91 -9.68 -30.28
N ALA A 30 45.84 -10.33 -29.80
CA ALA A 30 45.86 -11.73 -29.46
C ALA A 30 46.14 -12.54 -30.74
N ASP A 31 46.54 -13.80 -30.58
CA ASP A 31 46.82 -14.69 -31.70
C ASP A 31 45.52 -15.03 -32.45
N ALA A 32 45.13 -14.14 -33.38
CA ALA A 32 43.96 -14.30 -34.21
C ALA A 32 44.04 -15.66 -34.94
N LEU A 33 43.02 -16.47 -34.76
CA LEU A 33 42.99 -17.82 -35.27
C LEU A 33 42.84 -17.80 -36.80
N GLU A 34 43.51 -18.73 -37.45
CA GLU A 34 43.33 -19.00 -38.87
C GLU A 34 41.98 -19.72 -39.12
N ALA A 35 41.44 -19.56 -40.32
CA ALA A 35 40.08 -19.97 -40.67
C ALA A 35 39.72 -21.43 -40.34
N ASP A 36 40.68 -22.36 -40.40
CA ASP A 36 40.47 -23.77 -40.06
C ASP A 36 40.13 -24.00 -38.57
N VAL A 37 40.75 -23.27 -37.65
CA VAL A 37 40.50 -23.42 -36.20
C VAL A 37 39.17 -22.76 -35.81
N LEU A 38 38.84 -21.63 -36.45
CA LEU A 38 37.54 -20.97 -36.28
C LEU A 38 36.38 -21.83 -36.79
N ALA A 39 36.61 -22.61 -37.85
CA ALA A 39 35.60 -23.51 -38.39
C ALA A 39 35.29 -24.70 -37.46
N GLU A 40 36.23 -25.13 -36.61
CA GLU A 40 35.94 -26.11 -35.55
C GLU A 40 35.01 -25.52 -34.47
N ALA A 41 35.22 -24.25 -34.09
CA ALA A 41 34.34 -23.53 -33.18
C ALA A 41 32.94 -23.23 -33.78
N LEU A 42 32.81 -23.27 -35.10
CA LEU A 42 31.58 -23.08 -35.87
C LEU A 42 31.03 -24.40 -36.47
N ALA A 43 31.55 -25.55 -36.04
CA ALA A 43 31.20 -26.85 -36.61
C ALA A 43 29.71 -27.17 -36.40
N GLY A 44 29.02 -27.51 -37.49
CA GLY A 44 27.58 -27.82 -37.49
C GLY A 44 26.67 -26.70 -38.00
N ARG A 45 27.20 -25.50 -38.31
CA ARG A 45 26.45 -24.45 -39.02
C ARG A 45 26.23 -24.82 -40.49
N ILE A 46 24.97 -24.80 -40.94
CA ILE A 46 24.60 -25.14 -42.33
C ILE A 46 25.03 -24.09 -43.36
N GLU A 47 25.31 -22.88 -42.89
CA GLU A 47 25.78 -21.76 -43.69
C GLU A 47 27.30 -21.78 -43.94
N LEU A 48 28.04 -22.66 -43.25
CA LEU A 48 29.48 -22.79 -43.34
C LEU A 48 29.86 -23.89 -44.33
N GLU A 49 30.36 -23.51 -45.50
CA GLU A 49 30.79 -24.41 -46.57
C GLU A 49 32.32 -24.51 -46.61
N ARG A 50 32.84 -25.69 -46.99
CA ARG A 50 34.29 -25.92 -47.15
C ARG A 50 34.60 -26.34 -48.59
N ASP A 51 35.52 -25.60 -49.23
CA ASP A 51 36.21 -26.04 -50.43
C ASP A 51 37.59 -26.62 -50.05
N ALA A 52 38.31 -27.21 -51.00
CA ALA A 52 39.55 -27.96 -50.75
C ALA A 52 40.62 -27.22 -49.92
N GLU A 53 40.64 -25.88 -49.95
CA GLU A 53 41.67 -25.05 -49.31
C GLU A 53 41.11 -23.94 -48.39
N SER A 54 39.78 -23.80 -48.24
CA SER A 54 39.19 -22.67 -47.48
C SER A 54 37.75 -22.88 -47.04
N TRP A 55 37.40 -22.18 -45.96
CA TRP A 55 36.04 -22.06 -45.45
C TRP A 55 35.35 -20.82 -45.99
N PHE A 56 34.06 -20.94 -46.27
CA PHE A 56 33.21 -19.89 -46.81
C PHE A 56 31.91 -19.82 -46.01
N TRP A 57 31.48 -18.61 -45.66
CA TRP A 57 30.14 -18.37 -45.17
C TRP A 57 29.20 -18.06 -46.33
N ARG A 58 28.14 -18.85 -46.52
CA ARG A 58 27.11 -18.59 -47.53
C ARG A 58 26.05 -17.64 -46.98
N ALA A 59 25.80 -16.53 -47.68
CA ALA A 59 24.80 -15.56 -47.27
C ALA A 59 24.19 -14.83 -48.47
N GLY A 60 22.85 -14.78 -48.54
CA GLY A 60 22.13 -14.09 -49.62
C GLY A 60 22.33 -14.66 -51.03
N GLY A 61 22.85 -15.89 -51.14
CA GLY A 61 23.26 -16.52 -52.41
C GLY A 61 24.75 -16.38 -52.74
N GLU A 62 25.46 -15.48 -52.04
CA GLU A 62 26.90 -15.26 -52.19
C GLU A 62 27.73 -16.12 -51.21
N ARG A 63 29.01 -16.31 -51.52
CA ARG A 63 29.99 -17.02 -50.66
C ARG A 63 31.10 -16.07 -50.23
N TYR A 64 31.27 -15.89 -48.92
CA TYR A 64 32.27 -15.01 -48.33
C TYR A 64 33.37 -15.82 -47.67
N ARG A 65 34.63 -15.69 -48.13
CA ARG A 65 35.75 -16.48 -47.58
C ARG A 65 36.00 -16.08 -46.12
N LEU A 66 36.02 -17.04 -45.20
CA LEU A 66 36.48 -16.77 -43.83
C LEU A 66 38.01 -16.61 -43.89
N LEU A 67 38.52 -15.47 -43.42
CA LEU A 67 39.96 -15.17 -43.45
C LEU A 67 40.63 -15.52 -42.12
N ARG A 68 40.13 -14.94 -41.03
CA ARG A 68 40.64 -15.07 -39.65
C ARG A 68 39.62 -14.53 -38.65
N GLY A 69 39.91 -14.61 -37.36
CA GLY A 69 39.00 -14.14 -36.31
C GLY A 69 39.48 -14.48 -34.90
N GLU A 70 38.66 -14.09 -33.94
CA GLU A 70 38.84 -14.26 -32.51
C GLU A 70 37.50 -14.76 -31.96
N PRO A 71 37.41 -16.03 -31.50
CA PRO A 71 36.17 -16.61 -31.00
C PRO A 71 35.52 -15.73 -29.92
N GLU A 72 34.19 -15.72 -29.87
CA GLU A 72 33.36 -14.88 -29.00
C GLU A 72 33.42 -13.36 -29.28
N GLU A 73 34.48 -12.84 -29.93
CA GLU A 73 34.58 -11.43 -30.29
C GLU A 73 34.22 -11.12 -31.76
N TRP A 74 35.01 -11.61 -32.73
CA TRP A 74 34.92 -11.16 -34.13
C TRP A 74 35.48 -12.15 -35.16
N LEU A 75 35.16 -11.91 -36.43
CA LEU A 75 35.75 -12.59 -37.59
C LEU A 75 35.92 -11.63 -38.76
N GLU A 76 36.75 -11.99 -39.74
CA GLU A 76 37.01 -11.20 -40.95
C GLU A 76 36.63 -12.01 -42.20
N LEU A 77 35.70 -11.44 -42.97
CA LEU A 77 35.14 -12.02 -44.20
C LEU A 77 35.81 -11.36 -45.42
N GLY A 78 36.32 -12.18 -46.34
CA GLY A 78 36.76 -11.73 -47.66
C GLY A 78 35.54 -11.43 -48.54
N THR A 79 35.37 -10.17 -48.91
CA THR A 79 34.28 -9.70 -49.78
C THR A 79 34.82 -9.16 -51.11
N PRO A 80 33.98 -8.97 -52.15
CA PRO A 80 34.38 -8.35 -53.42
C PRO A 80 34.94 -6.92 -53.30
N HIS A 81 34.78 -6.25 -52.15
CA HIS A 81 35.27 -4.90 -51.90
C HIS A 81 36.35 -4.85 -50.80
N GLY A 82 36.95 -6.00 -50.47
CA GLY A 82 38.01 -6.13 -49.46
C GLY A 82 37.57 -6.92 -48.21
N PRO A 83 38.45 -7.06 -47.21
CA PRO A 83 38.13 -7.69 -45.93
C PRO A 83 37.11 -6.83 -45.16
N LEU A 84 36.15 -7.50 -44.52
CA LEU A 84 35.14 -6.88 -43.65
C LEU A 84 35.09 -7.61 -42.32
N ARG A 85 35.19 -6.89 -41.20
CA ARG A 85 35.00 -7.48 -39.88
C ARG A 85 33.52 -7.66 -39.57
N ALA A 86 33.16 -8.75 -38.92
CA ALA A 86 31.83 -9.03 -38.41
C ALA A 86 31.93 -9.47 -36.94
N ARG A 87 30.95 -9.09 -36.12
CA ARG A 87 30.89 -9.56 -34.72
C ARG A 87 30.55 -11.04 -34.64
N TRP A 88 31.21 -11.75 -33.72
CA TRP A 88 31.00 -13.20 -33.52
C TRP A 88 29.54 -13.55 -33.20
N SER A 89 28.90 -12.75 -32.36
CA SER A 89 27.48 -12.92 -31.99
C SER A 89 26.49 -12.87 -33.17
N LEU A 90 26.90 -12.42 -34.37
CA LEU A 90 26.08 -12.56 -35.58
C LEU A 90 25.97 -14.00 -36.07
N LEU A 91 26.99 -14.82 -35.77
CA LEU A 91 27.05 -16.24 -36.13
C LEU A 91 26.38 -17.12 -35.08
N GLU A 92 26.38 -16.72 -33.81
CA GLU A 92 25.66 -17.42 -32.73
C GLU A 92 24.13 -17.38 -32.91
N LEU A 93 23.62 -16.37 -33.63
CA LEU A 93 22.20 -16.27 -33.94
C LEU A 93 21.76 -17.47 -34.79
N ASP A 94 20.81 -18.23 -34.25
CA ASP A 94 20.21 -19.44 -34.82
C ASP A 94 19.23 -19.10 -35.97
N SER A 95 19.72 -18.35 -36.96
CA SER A 95 18.93 -17.95 -38.12
C SER A 95 19.80 -17.75 -39.36
N GLU A 96 19.41 -18.41 -40.46
CA GLU A 96 19.91 -18.21 -41.83
C GLU A 96 19.86 -16.74 -42.29
N ARG A 97 19.14 -15.89 -41.54
CA ARG A 97 18.97 -14.45 -41.78
C ARG A 97 20.18 -13.62 -41.36
N GLY A 98 21.07 -14.13 -40.51
CA GLY A 98 22.12 -13.36 -39.83
C GLY A 98 22.98 -12.51 -40.78
N LEU A 99 23.37 -13.09 -41.92
CA LEU A 99 24.19 -12.43 -42.94
C LEU A 99 23.45 -12.21 -44.28
N ALA A 100 22.19 -12.61 -44.41
CA ALA A 100 21.46 -12.57 -45.69
C ALA A 100 21.30 -11.17 -46.31
N GLY A 101 21.39 -10.11 -45.50
CA GLY A 101 21.39 -8.71 -45.97
C GLY A 101 22.76 -8.16 -46.39
N LEU A 102 23.86 -8.91 -46.19
CA LEU A 102 25.22 -8.46 -46.47
C LEU A 102 25.45 -8.03 -47.93
N PRO A 103 24.95 -8.74 -48.98
CA PRO A 103 25.11 -8.29 -50.37
C PRO A 103 24.60 -6.86 -50.60
N ALA A 104 23.42 -6.52 -50.05
CA ALA A 104 22.81 -5.20 -50.20
C ALA A 104 23.57 -4.09 -49.45
N LEU A 105 24.20 -4.43 -48.32
CA LEU A 105 25.07 -3.50 -47.57
C LEU A 105 26.38 -3.23 -48.31
N LEU A 106 26.98 -4.27 -48.90
CA LEU A 106 28.19 -4.17 -49.71
C LEU A 106 27.95 -3.35 -50.98
N GLU A 107 26.88 -3.65 -51.72
CA GLU A 107 26.49 -2.89 -52.91
C GLU A 107 26.22 -1.41 -52.56
N ARG A 108 25.56 -1.13 -51.43
CA ARG A 108 25.36 0.24 -50.94
C ARG A 108 26.68 0.93 -50.61
N ALA A 109 27.58 0.26 -49.89
CA ALA A 109 28.88 0.82 -49.53
C ALA A 109 29.69 1.19 -50.78
N ALA A 110 29.77 0.28 -51.75
CA ALA A 110 30.45 0.50 -53.03
C ALA A 110 29.84 1.67 -53.82
N ARG A 111 28.50 1.71 -53.94
CA ARG A 111 27.78 2.77 -54.67
C ARG A 111 27.99 4.17 -54.08
N GLU A 112 28.16 4.27 -52.76
CA GLU A 112 28.33 5.52 -52.03
C GLU A 112 29.82 5.84 -51.71
N GLY A 113 30.76 5.11 -52.33
CA GLY A 113 32.20 5.32 -52.20
C GLY A 113 32.74 5.11 -50.79
N VAL A 114 32.23 4.09 -50.07
CA VAL A 114 32.63 3.77 -48.69
C VAL A 114 33.54 2.54 -48.67
N GLY A 115 34.78 2.73 -48.20
CA GLY A 115 35.73 1.65 -47.93
C GLY A 115 35.31 0.80 -46.71
N LEU A 116 35.69 -0.48 -46.73
CA LEU A 116 35.34 -1.46 -45.69
C LEU A 116 36.38 -1.55 -44.56
N GLU A 117 37.58 -1.00 -44.77
CA GLU A 117 38.76 -1.20 -43.91
C GLU A 117 38.62 -0.72 -42.46
N ASN A 118 37.62 0.13 -42.19
CA ASN A 118 37.27 0.62 -40.85
C ASN A 118 35.81 0.30 -40.47
N LEU A 119 35.18 -0.65 -41.15
CA LEU A 119 33.78 -1.04 -40.93
C LEU A 119 33.65 -2.40 -40.25
N TRP A 120 32.62 -2.47 -39.42
CA TRP A 120 32.17 -3.64 -38.70
C TRP A 120 30.73 -3.95 -39.10
N LEU A 121 30.51 -5.15 -39.60
CA LEU A 121 29.18 -5.73 -39.73
C LEU A 121 28.65 -6.04 -38.33
N ASP A 122 27.54 -5.42 -37.99
CA ASP A 122 26.86 -5.53 -36.70
C ASP A 122 25.36 -5.68 -36.93
N SER A 123 24.64 -6.14 -35.92
CA SER A 123 23.18 -6.24 -35.93
C SER A 123 22.63 -5.74 -34.62
N ASP A 124 21.78 -4.72 -34.71
CA ASP A 124 21.10 -4.18 -33.55
C ASP A 124 19.61 -4.01 -33.84
N GLY A 125 18.78 -4.13 -32.82
CA GLY A 125 17.32 -4.12 -32.99
C GLY A 125 16.74 -2.87 -33.68
N LEU A 126 17.44 -1.73 -33.67
CA LEU A 126 16.99 -0.50 -34.34
C LEU A 126 17.42 -0.44 -35.82
N LEU A 127 18.70 -0.66 -36.10
CA LEU A 127 19.24 -0.53 -37.46
C LEU A 127 19.07 -1.81 -38.30
N GLY A 128 18.85 -2.95 -37.65
CA GLY A 128 18.94 -4.27 -38.28
C GLY A 128 20.40 -4.65 -38.53
N LEU A 129 20.64 -5.52 -39.52
CA LEU A 129 21.99 -5.78 -40.05
C LEU A 129 22.51 -4.51 -40.74
N HIS A 130 23.70 -4.06 -40.38
CA HIS A 130 24.31 -2.82 -40.88
C HIS A 130 25.84 -2.87 -40.83
N LEU A 131 26.50 -2.00 -41.59
CA LEU A 131 27.92 -1.72 -41.37
C LEU A 131 28.04 -0.49 -40.47
N SER A 132 28.94 -0.52 -39.50
CA SER A 132 29.23 0.57 -38.58
C SER A 132 30.72 0.88 -38.55
N GLY A 133 31.07 2.16 -38.44
CA GLY A 133 32.42 2.62 -38.21
C GLY A 133 32.41 3.91 -37.38
N PRO A 134 33.57 4.42 -36.94
CA PRO A 134 33.63 5.49 -35.94
C PRO A 134 32.90 6.79 -36.30
N GLN A 135 32.72 7.04 -37.60
CA GLN A 135 32.09 8.24 -38.15
C GLN A 135 31.01 7.94 -39.21
N ILE A 136 30.58 6.67 -39.36
CA ILE A 136 29.69 6.26 -40.46
C ILE A 136 28.85 5.03 -40.13
N TYR A 137 27.63 4.99 -40.66
CA TYR A 137 26.78 3.80 -40.71
C TYR A 137 26.32 3.56 -42.15
N VAL A 138 26.37 2.31 -42.61
CA VAL A 138 25.76 1.87 -43.87
C VAL A 138 24.58 0.99 -43.53
N LEU A 139 23.39 1.48 -43.87
CA LEU A 139 22.11 0.77 -43.82
C LEU A 139 21.72 0.35 -45.25
N PRO A 140 20.84 -0.65 -45.45
CA PRO A 140 20.40 -1.04 -46.79
C PRO A 140 19.83 0.14 -47.60
N GLU A 141 19.11 1.04 -46.93
CA GLU A 141 18.46 2.20 -47.54
C GLU A 141 19.24 3.52 -47.48
N ALA A 142 20.30 3.64 -46.66
CA ALA A 142 20.98 4.92 -46.42
C ALA A 142 22.44 4.78 -45.94
N VAL A 143 23.30 5.70 -46.35
CA VAL A 143 24.62 5.92 -45.71
C VAL A 143 24.56 7.18 -44.85
N LEU A 144 24.89 7.05 -43.57
CA LEU A 144 24.79 8.11 -42.56
C LEU A 144 26.19 8.45 -42.05
N ARG A 145 26.66 9.68 -42.27
CA ARG A 145 27.97 10.16 -41.82
C ARG A 145 27.82 11.04 -40.58
N ALA A 146 28.78 10.98 -39.66
CA ALA A 146 28.75 11.75 -38.43
C ALA A 146 28.68 13.26 -38.70
N GLU A 147 27.81 13.94 -37.97
CA GLU A 147 27.65 15.40 -37.97
C GLU A 147 28.12 15.92 -36.61
N ALA A 148 28.92 16.99 -36.60
CA ALA A 148 29.45 17.55 -35.36
C ALA A 148 28.32 18.12 -34.49
N VAL A 149 28.02 17.45 -33.36
CA VAL A 149 27.08 17.94 -32.36
C VAL A 149 27.83 18.77 -31.31
N ALA A 150 27.37 19.98 -31.03
CA ALA A 150 27.96 20.84 -30.02
C ALA A 150 27.76 20.23 -28.61
N ALA A 151 28.83 19.60 -28.09
CA ALA A 151 28.84 18.94 -26.79
C ALA A 151 28.91 19.95 -25.62
N ASP A 152 27.79 20.63 -25.33
CA ASP A 152 27.68 21.50 -24.15
C ASP A 152 27.31 20.69 -22.89
N GLY A 153 28.28 19.95 -22.35
CA GLY A 153 28.09 19.20 -21.09
C GLY A 153 27.74 20.09 -19.89
N ARG A 154 28.08 21.39 -19.94
CA ARG A 154 27.66 22.36 -18.91
C ARG A 154 26.17 22.66 -18.98
N ARG A 155 25.48 22.36 -20.09
CA ARG A 155 24.04 22.58 -20.23
C ARG A 155 23.22 21.64 -19.36
N ASP A 156 23.61 20.38 -19.28
CA ASP A 156 22.94 19.39 -18.44
C ASP A 156 23.12 19.77 -16.96
N GLU A 157 24.35 20.13 -16.55
CA GLU A 157 24.65 20.68 -15.21
C GLU A 157 23.82 21.94 -14.90
N ARG A 158 23.68 22.87 -15.85
CA ARG A 158 22.85 24.07 -15.71
C ARG A 158 21.36 23.76 -15.59
N ALA A 159 20.86 22.73 -16.29
CA ALA A 159 19.45 22.33 -16.20
C ALA A 159 19.13 21.76 -14.81
N ILE A 160 20.00 20.88 -14.27
CA ILE A 160 19.89 20.39 -12.88
C ILE A 160 20.04 21.53 -11.86
N ALA A 161 20.96 22.48 -12.09
CA ALA A 161 21.13 23.64 -11.21
C ALA A 161 19.90 24.59 -11.23
N ARG A 162 19.24 24.76 -12.39
CA ARG A 162 17.96 25.48 -12.48
C ARG A 162 16.87 24.75 -11.72
N LEU A 163 16.76 23.42 -11.86
CA LEU A 163 15.76 22.64 -11.15
C LEU A 163 15.94 22.71 -9.62
N ARG A 164 17.17 22.58 -9.12
CA ARG A 164 17.48 22.76 -7.68
C ARG A 164 17.12 24.15 -7.16
N ARG A 165 17.39 25.19 -7.96
CA ARG A 165 16.98 26.56 -7.65
C ARG A 165 15.45 26.67 -7.58
N ALA A 166 14.74 26.19 -8.60
CA ALA A 166 13.28 26.25 -8.64
C ALA A 166 12.60 25.47 -7.50
N VAL A 167 13.22 24.38 -7.01
CA VAL A 167 12.76 23.68 -5.80
C VAL A 167 12.94 24.56 -4.57
N SER A 168 14.12 25.15 -4.36
CA SER A 168 14.39 26.02 -3.20
C SER A 168 13.55 27.30 -3.22
N ASP A 169 13.39 27.93 -4.39
CA ASP A 169 12.53 29.11 -4.57
C ASP A 169 11.05 28.80 -4.28
N PHE A 170 10.63 27.52 -4.32
CA PHE A 170 9.27 27.06 -4.01
C PHE A 170 9.02 26.81 -2.51
N GLU A 171 10.07 26.70 -1.67
CA GLU A 171 9.94 26.41 -0.24
C GLU A 171 9.21 27.54 0.52
N THR A 172 9.61 28.80 0.32
CA THR A 172 8.98 29.96 0.99
C THR A 172 7.51 30.17 0.58
N PRO A 173 7.13 30.10 -0.71
CA PRO A 173 5.72 30.12 -1.12
C PRO A 173 4.90 28.94 -0.56
N LEU A 174 5.51 27.77 -0.37
CA LEU A 174 4.86 26.60 0.24
C LEU A 174 4.54 26.84 1.72
N GLU A 175 5.40 27.50 2.49
CA GLU A 175 5.11 27.89 3.89
C GLU A 175 3.84 28.76 3.99
N GLY A 176 3.66 29.70 3.05
CA GLY A 176 2.49 30.58 2.96
C GLY A 176 1.21 29.94 2.39
N SER A 177 1.22 28.67 2.00
CA SER A 177 0.06 27.97 1.44
C SER A 177 -1.03 27.66 2.49
N SER A 178 -2.25 27.40 2.01
CA SER A 178 -3.39 26.97 2.83
C SER A 178 -3.28 25.54 3.36
N LEU A 179 -2.26 24.78 2.92
CA LEU A 179 -1.98 23.43 3.38
C LEU A 179 -1.68 23.41 4.88
N ASN A 180 -1.99 22.29 5.53
CA ASN A 180 -1.61 22.06 6.91
C ASN A 180 -0.08 21.79 7.02
N THR A 181 0.47 21.78 8.25
CA THR A 181 1.93 21.56 8.47
C THR A 181 2.45 20.18 8.06
N ALA A 182 1.68 19.10 8.24
CA ALA A 182 2.01 17.77 7.72
C ALA A 182 2.01 17.75 6.18
N ALA A 183 0.97 18.29 5.55
CA ALA A 183 0.87 18.36 4.09
C ALA A 183 2.02 19.18 3.45
N ARG A 184 2.40 20.31 4.07
CA ARG A 184 3.60 21.07 3.66
C ARG A 184 4.89 20.25 3.78
N ARG A 185 5.09 19.53 4.89
CA ARG A 185 6.29 18.70 5.11
C ARG A 185 6.40 17.55 4.10
N ALA A 186 5.31 16.83 3.86
CA ALA A 186 5.27 15.76 2.86
C ALA A 186 5.58 16.29 1.46
N LEU A 187 4.93 17.40 1.05
CA LEU A 187 5.19 18.01 -0.25
C LEU A 187 6.64 18.54 -0.39
N ALA A 188 7.23 19.12 0.66
CA ALA A 188 8.65 19.52 0.65
C ALA A 188 9.59 18.32 0.44
N GLY A 189 9.32 17.19 1.10
CA GLY A 189 10.06 15.94 0.89
C GLY A 189 9.95 15.40 -0.55
N ILE A 190 8.76 15.44 -1.14
CA ILE A 190 8.53 15.06 -2.55
C ILE A 190 9.24 16.03 -3.51
N LEU A 191 9.21 17.34 -3.26
CA LEU A 191 9.93 18.35 -4.05
C LEU A 191 11.45 18.10 -4.06
N GLY A 192 12.01 17.66 -2.93
CA GLY A 192 13.41 17.27 -2.80
C GLY A 192 13.84 16.16 -3.76
N GLN A 193 12.93 15.25 -4.15
CA GLN A 193 13.23 14.15 -5.07
C GLN A 193 13.50 14.62 -6.52
N LEU A 194 12.94 15.77 -6.95
CA LEU A 194 12.94 16.18 -8.37
C LEU A 194 14.34 16.24 -9.00
N ALA A 195 15.32 16.71 -8.24
CA ALA A 195 16.70 16.92 -8.69
C ALA A 195 17.66 15.75 -8.39
N LEU A 196 17.13 14.62 -7.93
CA LEU A 196 17.87 13.38 -7.67
C LEU A 196 17.79 12.42 -8.86
N ARG A 197 18.79 11.55 -9.00
CA ARG A 197 18.72 10.37 -9.85
C ARG A 197 17.93 9.28 -9.15
N ASP A 198 17.38 8.34 -9.91
CA ASP A 198 16.57 7.26 -9.33
C ASP A 198 17.39 6.37 -8.37
N SER A 199 18.70 6.27 -8.57
CA SER A 199 19.67 5.61 -7.68
C SER A 199 20.07 6.40 -6.43
N GLU A 200 19.60 7.63 -6.28
CA GLU A 200 19.89 8.55 -5.17
C GLU A 200 18.67 8.75 -4.25
N SER A 201 17.55 8.08 -4.54
CA SER A 201 16.30 8.22 -3.80
C SER A 201 16.28 7.41 -2.51
N ASP A 202 15.43 7.84 -1.59
CA ASP A 202 15.10 7.15 -0.34
C ASP A 202 13.78 6.38 -0.53
N PRO A 203 13.71 5.07 -0.20
CA PRO A 203 12.52 4.24 -0.41
C PRO A 203 11.26 4.69 0.36
N ASP A 204 11.38 5.62 1.31
CA ASP A 204 10.22 6.24 1.97
C ASP A 204 9.47 7.26 1.06
N TYR A 205 9.96 7.52 -0.16
CA TYR A 205 9.40 8.46 -1.14
C TYR A 205 9.12 7.79 -2.51
N ALA A 206 8.27 8.45 -3.30
CA ALA A 206 8.06 8.08 -4.70
C ALA A 206 9.34 8.28 -5.55
N PRO A 207 9.65 7.39 -6.52
CA PRO A 207 10.88 7.48 -7.31
C PRO A 207 11.04 8.81 -8.08
N PRO A 208 12.25 9.41 -8.17
CA PRO A 208 12.50 10.70 -8.79
C PRO A 208 11.98 10.84 -10.24
N ASP A 209 12.09 9.82 -11.09
CA ASP A 209 11.47 9.83 -12.42
C ASP A 209 9.95 9.97 -12.36
N PHE A 210 9.30 9.26 -11.45
CA PHE A 210 7.86 9.35 -11.29
C PHE A 210 7.44 10.72 -10.74
N VAL A 211 8.20 11.29 -9.79
CA VAL A 211 7.97 12.66 -9.31
C VAL A 211 8.13 13.67 -10.45
N ARG A 212 9.20 13.60 -11.26
CA ARG A 212 9.36 14.47 -12.44
C ARG A 212 8.20 14.35 -13.42
N ARG A 213 7.77 13.11 -13.70
CA ARG A 213 6.61 12.82 -14.55
C ARG A 213 5.33 13.47 -14.01
N LEU A 214 5.05 13.36 -12.72
CA LEU A 214 3.92 14.04 -12.06
C LEU A 214 3.94 15.55 -12.31
N PHE A 215 5.07 16.22 -12.09
CA PHE A 215 5.17 17.66 -12.38
C PHE A 215 5.02 17.98 -13.87
N ARG A 216 5.63 17.19 -14.76
CA ARG A 216 5.48 17.33 -16.23
C ARG A 216 4.02 17.23 -16.67
N HIS A 217 3.23 16.33 -16.07
CA HIS A 217 1.82 16.08 -16.39
C HIS A 217 0.82 16.88 -15.54
N GLY A 218 1.28 17.94 -14.84
CA GLY A 218 0.37 18.93 -14.25
C GLY A 218 -0.04 18.69 -12.80
N TRP A 219 0.59 17.75 -12.10
CA TRP A 219 0.56 17.66 -10.63
C TRP A 219 1.57 18.65 -9.99
N PRO A 220 1.44 19.00 -8.70
CA PRO A 220 0.18 19.08 -7.93
C PRO A 220 -0.83 20.05 -8.58
N PRO A 221 -2.13 19.95 -8.27
CA PRO A 221 -3.14 20.82 -8.86
C PRO A 221 -2.93 22.31 -8.45
N PRO A 222 -3.05 23.29 -9.38
CA PRO A 222 -2.76 24.70 -9.08
C PRO A 222 -3.68 25.37 -8.03
N ALA A 223 -4.81 24.75 -7.68
CA ALA A 223 -5.75 25.32 -6.71
C ALA A 223 -5.20 25.35 -5.27
N GLU A 224 -4.18 24.53 -4.98
CA GLU A 224 -3.63 24.36 -3.63
C GLU A 224 -2.31 25.15 -3.43
N LEU A 225 -1.73 25.69 -4.51
CA LEU A 225 -0.33 26.15 -4.53
C LEU A 225 -0.09 27.37 -5.44
N PRO A 226 0.97 28.18 -5.17
CA PRO A 226 1.33 29.34 -5.98
C PRO A 226 1.62 28.99 -7.45
N ALA A 227 0.78 29.50 -8.36
CA ALA A 227 0.74 29.05 -9.75
C ALA A 227 1.95 29.49 -10.59
N ALA A 228 2.60 30.61 -10.25
CA ALA A 228 3.73 31.12 -11.02
C ALA A 228 5.00 30.30 -10.74
N GLU A 229 5.26 30.03 -9.48
CA GLU A 229 6.39 29.25 -8.97
C GLU A 229 6.24 27.78 -9.35
N LEU A 230 5.01 27.24 -9.30
CA LEU A 230 4.68 25.92 -9.84
C LEU A 230 4.92 25.87 -11.36
N GLY A 231 4.64 26.96 -12.08
CA GLY A 231 4.93 27.10 -13.51
C GLY A 231 6.43 27.05 -13.83
N GLU A 232 7.26 27.80 -13.10
CA GLU A 232 8.72 27.79 -13.27
C GLU A 232 9.32 26.43 -12.87
N LEU A 233 8.85 25.81 -11.79
CA LEU A 233 9.28 24.47 -11.39
C LEU A 233 9.01 23.43 -12.48
N ARG A 234 7.81 23.44 -13.08
CA ARG A 234 7.48 22.59 -14.24
C ARG A 234 8.34 22.89 -15.46
N ALA A 235 8.61 24.17 -15.75
CA ALA A 235 9.49 24.57 -16.85
C ALA A 235 10.94 24.11 -16.63
N ALA A 236 11.41 24.08 -15.38
CA ALA A 236 12.72 23.56 -15.01
C ALA A 236 12.79 22.03 -15.15
N VAL A 237 11.75 21.30 -14.73
CA VAL A 237 11.63 19.84 -14.98
C VAL A 237 11.66 19.53 -16.47
N ILE A 238 10.84 20.21 -17.27
CA ILE A 238 10.75 19.99 -18.72
C ILE A 238 12.08 20.30 -19.44
N GLU A 239 12.83 21.34 -19.06
CA GLU A 239 14.17 21.57 -19.65
C GLU A 239 15.22 20.58 -19.10
N ALA A 240 15.07 20.02 -17.90
CA ALA A 240 15.98 18.99 -17.40
C ALA A 240 15.78 17.64 -18.13
N GLU A 241 14.53 17.20 -18.35
CA GLU A 241 14.17 15.96 -19.07
C GLU A 241 14.27 16.06 -20.60
N LYS A 242 14.61 17.24 -21.14
CA LYS A 242 14.65 17.49 -22.57
C LYS A 242 15.75 16.68 -23.27
N LEU A 243 15.34 15.75 -24.13
CA LEU A 243 16.24 14.94 -24.97
C LEU A 243 17.00 15.81 -25.99
N ARG A 244 18.27 16.09 -25.70
CA ARG A 244 19.23 16.81 -26.53
C ARG A 244 20.06 15.83 -27.34
N ALA A 245 20.43 16.17 -28.58
CA ALA A 245 21.38 15.35 -29.34
C ALA A 245 22.76 15.34 -28.65
N VAL A 246 23.36 14.16 -28.56
CA VAL A 246 24.76 13.97 -28.12
C VAL A 246 25.63 13.38 -29.24
N ALA A 247 25.01 12.67 -30.19
CA ALA A 247 25.62 12.32 -31.47
C ALA A 247 24.55 12.33 -32.58
N ARG A 248 24.94 12.70 -33.80
CA ARG A 248 24.09 12.68 -34.99
C ARG A 248 24.88 12.09 -36.15
N PHE A 249 24.22 11.27 -36.95
CA PHE A 249 24.69 10.74 -38.21
C PHE A 249 23.63 11.04 -39.27
N ARG A 250 24.02 11.61 -40.41
CA ARG A 250 23.09 12.10 -41.42
C ARG A 250 23.56 11.76 -42.83
N GLY A 251 22.62 11.55 -43.72
CA GLY A 251 22.84 11.38 -45.16
C GLY A 251 21.65 11.86 -45.98
N PRO A 252 21.72 11.80 -47.31
CA PRO A 252 20.62 12.23 -48.19
C PRO A 252 19.32 11.45 -47.94
N ALA A 253 19.44 10.18 -47.54
CA ALA A 253 18.34 9.25 -47.32
C ALA A 253 18.12 8.90 -45.82
N GLY A 254 18.58 9.71 -44.87
CA GLY A 254 18.20 9.51 -43.46
C GLY A 254 18.99 10.26 -42.39
N GLU A 255 18.56 10.06 -41.15
CA GLU A 255 19.19 10.56 -39.93
C GLU A 255 19.13 9.47 -38.83
N LEU A 256 20.25 9.27 -38.14
CA LEU A 256 20.35 8.52 -36.88
C LEU A 256 20.87 9.48 -35.81
N THR A 257 20.10 9.71 -34.76
CA THR A 257 20.49 10.63 -33.67
C THR A 257 20.43 9.90 -32.33
N LEU A 258 21.53 9.92 -31.58
CA LEU A 258 21.56 9.57 -30.17
C LEU A 258 21.23 10.84 -29.36
N ARG A 259 20.21 10.76 -28.52
CA ARG A 259 19.80 11.84 -27.61
C ARG A 259 19.91 11.43 -26.16
N ARG A 260 20.15 12.41 -25.29
CA ARG A 260 20.21 12.26 -23.83
C ARG A 260 19.55 13.45 -23.13
N ASP A 261 18.98 13.22 -21.95
CA ASP A 261 18.52 14.29 -21.05
C ASP A 261 19.59 14.63 -19.98
N ALA A 262 19.27 15.54 -19.04
CA ALA A 262 20.20 15.92 -17.97
C ALA A 262 20.38 14.86 -16.87
N PHE A 263 19.52 13.84 -16.82
CA PHE A 263 19.60 12.73 -15.86
C PHE A 263 20.38 11.52 -16.40
N GLY A 264 20.60 11.47 -17.72
CA GLY A 264 21.36 10.43 -18.41
C GLY A 264 20.49 9.43 -19.20
N ARG A 265 19.20 9.69 -19.37
CA ARG A 265 18.30 8.83 -20.18
C ARG A 265 18.65 8.94 -21.65
N GLU A 266 19.12 7.84 -22.24
CA GLU A 266 19.52 7.80 -23.65
C GLU A 266 18.45 7.18 -24.56
N VAL A 267 18.26 7.77 -25.75
CA VAL A 267 17.38 7.29 -26.82
C VAL A 267 18.06 7.44 -28.18
N ARG A 268 18.08 6.37 -28.97
CA ARG A 268 18.49 6.39 -30.39
C ARG A 268 17.26 6.57 -31.26
N LEU A 269 17.28 7.51 -32.19
CA LEU A 269 16.19 7.82 -33.12
C LEU A 269 16.67 7.56 -34.55
N LEU A 270 15.92 6.80 -35.34
CA LEU A 270 16.20 6.51 -36.75
C LEU A 270 15.07 7.06 -37.62
N ARG A 271 15.41 7.76 -38.70
CA ARG A 271 14.48 8.21 -39.74
C ARG A 271 15.09 7.98 -41.11
N THR A 272 14.43 7.19 -41.95
CA THR A 272 14.76 6.97 -43.37
C THR A 272 13.47 7.02 -44.20
N PRO A 273 13.52 7.09 -45.55
CA PRO A 273 12.32 7.01 -46.39
C PRO A 273 11.49 5.74 -46.18
N GLY A 274 12.14 4.63 -45.77
CA GLY A 274 11.50 3.34 -45.58
C GLY A 274 10.99 3.06 -44.16
N ARG A 275 11.59 3.67 -43.12
CA ARG A 275 11.22 3.43 -41.72
C ARG A 275 11.47 4.64 -40.83
N SER A 276 10.65 4.77 -39.79
CA SER A 276 10.93 5.65 -38.65
C SER A 276 10.82 4.83 -37.37
N ALA A 277 11.78 4.97 -36.46
CA ALA A 277 11.86 4.13 -35.27
C ALA A 277 12.68 4.79 -34.16
N TYR A 278 12.54 4.29 -32.93
CA TYR A 278 13.44 4.62 -31.84
C TYR A 278 13.79 3.41 -30.98
N ALA A 279 14.92 3.49 -30.28
CA ALA A 279 15.34 2.50 -29.31
C ALA A 279 15.84 3.18 -28.03
N ARG A 280 15.53 2.57 -26.88
CA ARG A 280 15.91 3.05 -25.55
C ARG A 280 16.09 1.86 -24.59
N PRO A 281 16.77 2.06 -23.45
CA PRO A 281 16.69 1.11 -22.34
C PRO A 281 15.21 0.85 -22.00
N ALA A 282 14.84 -0.43 -21.97
CA ALA A 282 13.56 -0.84 -21.42
C ALA A 282 13.63 -0.63 -19.90
N PRO A 283 12.67 0.06 -19.27
CA PRO A 283 12.65 0.21 -17.83
C PRO A 283 12.51 -1.18 -17.18
N PRO A 284 13.18 -1.43 -16.05
CA PRO A 284 12.99 -2.69 -15.33
C PRO A 284 11.54 -2.80 -14.83
N PRO A 285 11.07 -4.03 -14.58
CA PRO A 285 9.94 -4.29 -13.70
C PRO A 285 10.18 -3.69 -12.29
N ALA A 286 9.11 -3.47 -11.53
CA ALA A 286 9.13 -3.02 -10.13
C ALA A 286 9.65 -4.11 -9.17
N TYR A 287 9.23 -5.37 -9.33
CA TYR A 287 9.55 -6.48 -8.41
C TYR A 287 10.60 -7.45 -8.96
N TYR A 288 10.97 -7.32 -10.23
CA TYR A 288 11.95 -8.17 -10.90
C TYR A 288 13.12 -7.35 -11.42
N THR A 289 14.34 -7.72 -11.04
CA THR A 289 15.54 -7.15 -11.66
C THR A 289 15.92 -8.02 -12.87
N PRO A 290 16.03 -7.48 -14.09
CA PRO A 290 16.51 -8.24 -15.23
C PRO A 290 18.00 -8.53 -15.06
N VAL A 291 18.44 -9.77 -15.33
CA VAL A 291 19.87 -10.14 -15.20
C VAL A 291 20.75 -9.52 -16.29
N ARG A 292 20.14 -8.90 -17.30
CA ARG A 292 20.81 -8.27 -18.46
C ARG A 292 20.10 -6.97 -18.82
N SER A 293 20.86 -5.97 -19.28
CA SER A 293 20.29 -4.71 -19.77
C SER A 293 19.38 -4.96 -20.97
N LEU A 294 18.12 -4.55 -20.84
CA LEU A 294 17.09 -4.72 -21.87
C LEU A 294 16.89 -3.45 -22.69
N ARG A 295 16.54 -3.65 -23.96
CA ARG A 295 16.31 -2.57 -24.92
C ARG A 295 14.95 -2.73 -25.58
N LEU A 296 14.12 -1.70 -25.44
CA LEU A 296 12.91 -1.54 -26.23
C LEU A 296 13.27 -0.88 -27.57
N VAL A 297 12.73 -1.43 -28.65
CA VAL A 297 12.71 -0.80 -29.98
C VAL A 297 11.25 -0.64 -30.40
N VAL A 298 10.89 0.53 -30.93
CA VAL A 298 9.54 0.86 -31.41
C VAL A 298 9.62 1.38 -32.83
N GLU A 299 8.81 0.81 -33.72
CA GLU A 299 8.65 1.22 -35.12
C GLU A 299 7.39 2.07 -35.31
N LEU A 300 7.53 3.13 -36.08
CA LEU A 300 6.53 4.15 -36.38
C LEU A 300 6.23 4.18 -37.90
N PRO A 301 5.19 4.90 -38.36
CA PRO A 301 4.98 5.15 -39.78
C PRO A 301 6.22 5.75 -40.46
N PRO A 302 6.59 5.35 -41.69
CA PRO A 302 7.64 6.02 -42.45
C PRO A 302 7.40 7.52 -42.55
N GLY A 303 8.44 8.32 -42.34
CA GLY A 303 8.37 9.78 -42.30
C GLY A 303 8.09 10.40 -40.93
N ALA A 304 7.50 9.65 -39.98
CA ALA A 304 7.19 10.14 -38.63
C ALA A 304 8.41 10.72 -37.90
N ASP A 305 8.21 11.66 -36.98
CA ASP A 305 9.19 12.16 -36.01
C ASP A 305 9.08 11.33 -34.72
N PRO A 306 10.09 10.51 -34.37
CA PRO A 306 10.05 9.65 -33.19
C PRO A 306 9.85 10.36 -31.85
N LEU A 307 10.05 11.69 -31.77
CA LEU A 307 9.83 12.47 -30.55
C LEU A 307 8.43 13.07 -30.43
N ARG A 308 7.60 13.01 -31.48
CA ARG A 308 6.26 13.63 -31.53
C ARG A 308 5.17 12.61 -31.84
N ASP A 309 5.49 11.66 -32.70
CA ASP A 309 4.53 10.73 -33.29
C ASP A 309 4.63 9.33 -32.67
N ALA A 310 5.25 9.22 -31.47
CA ALA A 310 5.46 7.95 -30.78
C ALA A 310 4.15 7.21 -30.46
N GLY A 311 3.04 7.94 -30.28
CA GLY A 311 1.70 7.38 -30.09
C GLY A 311 1.16 6.58 -31.28
N ASP A 312 1.68 6.82 -32.50
CA ASP A 312 1.25 6.15 -33.74
C ASP A 312 2.04 4.86 -34.05
N TRP A 313 2.68 4.27 -33.04
CA TRP A 313 3.51 3.08 -33.17
C TRP A 313 2.79 1.89 -33.84
N ARG A 314 3.56 1.17 -34.66
CA ARG A 314 3.09 0.04 -35.49
C ARG A 314 3.60 -1.31 -35.00
N ALA A 315 4.82 -1.33 -34.50
CA ALA A 315 5.46 -2.52 -33.95
C ALA A 315 6.38 -2.15 -32.79
N ALA A 316 6.63 -3.10 -31.90
CA ALA A 316 7.56 -2.93 -30.79
C ALA A 316 8.22 -4.27 -30.46
N TRP A 317 9.47 -4.24 -29.98
CA TRP A 317 10.25 -5.42 -29.63
C TRP A 317 11.14 -5.15 -28.42
N VAL A 318 11.33 -6.16 -27.58
CA VAL A 318 12.33 -6.15 -26.51
C VAL A 318 13.47 -7.10 -26.86
N PHE A 319 14.70 -6.61 -26.68
CA PHE A 319 15.94 -7.32 -26.92
C PHE A 319 16.76 -7.45 -25.62
N SER A 320 17.37 -8.63 -25.44
CA SER A 320 18.45 -8.89 -24.49
C SER A 320 19.74 -9.10 -25.29
N GLY A 321 20.59 -8.08 -25.34
CA GLY A 321 21.74 -8.05 -26.27
C GLY A 321 21.28 -8.01 -27.74
N PRO A 322 21.79 -8.90 -28.62
CA PRO A 322 21.32 -9.03 -30.00
C PRO A 322 20.01 -9.82 -30.11
N ASN A 323 19.66 -10.62 -29.08
CA ASN A 323 18.53 -11.54 -29.12
C ASN A 323 17.21 -10.84 -28.83
N ARG A 324 16.26 -10.92 -29.78
CA ARG A 324 14.86 -10.55 -29.54
C ARG A 324 14.21 -11.59 -28.63
N ILE A 325 13.57 -11.14 -27.54
CA ILE A 325 12.87 -12.02 -26.58
C ILE A 325 11.34 -11.87 -26.63
N ALA A 326 10.84 -10.68 -27.00
CA ALA A 326 9.42 -10.41 -27.19
C ALA A 326 9.19 -9.41 -28.33
N GLY A 327 8.00 -9.43 -28.92
CA GLY A 327 7.68 -8.65 -30.10
C GLY A 327 6.19 -8.55 -30.39
N PHE A 328 5.76 -7.41 -30.93
CA PHE A 328 4.42 -7.20 -31.46
C PHE A 328 4.52 -6.51 -32.81
N ALA A 329 3.88 -7.09 -33.84
CA ALA A 329 3.78 -6.54 -35.18
C ALA A 329 2.53 -7.09 -35.88
N GLY A 330 1.92 -6.32 -36.78
CA GLY A 330 0.75 -6.78 -37.54
C GLY A 330 -0.44 -7.22 -36.69
N GLY A 331 -0.61 -6.64 -35.49
CA GLY A 331 -1.66 -7.01 -34.54
C GLY A 331 -1.41 -8.29 -33.75
N ARG A 332 -0.22 -8.91 -33.85
CA ARG A 332 0.12 -10.17 -33.17
C ARG A 332 1.32 -10.02 -32.25
N PHE A 333 1.21 -10.62 -31.07
CA PHE A 333 2.30 -10.77 -30.10
C PHE A 333 3.05 -12.09 -30.31
N HIS A 334 4.36 -12.06 -30.12
CA HIS A 334 5.26 -13.19 -30.22
C HIS A 334 6.36 -13.06 -29.15
N ALA A 335 6.66 -14.14 -28.43
CA ALA A 335 7.76 -14.18 -27.47
C ALA A 335 8.43 -15.54 -27.44
N ASP A 336 9.70 -15.55 -27.03
CA ASP A 336 10.43 -16.75 -26.66
C ASP A 336 10.33 -16.90 -25.13
N ALA A 337 9.46 -17.78 -24.66
CA ALA A 337 9.17 -17.96 -23.24
C ALA A 337 10.34 -18.60 -22.45
N GLU A 338 11.30 -19.24 -23.11
CA GLU A 338 12.50 -19.77 -22.46
C GLU A 338 13.52 -18.64 -22.28
N ARG A 339 13.85 -17.91 -23.34
CA ARG A 339 14.74 -16.74 -23.26
C ARG A 339 14.19 -15.65 -22.35
N TRP A 340 12.87 -15.45 -22.32
CA TRP A 340 12.20 -14.54 -21.39
C TRP A 340 12.49 -14.92 -19.93
N ARG A 341 12.27 -16.19 -19.56
CA ARG A 341 12.57 -16.69 -18.21
C ARG A 341 14.06 -16.68 -17.88
N GLY A 342 14.94 -16.87 -18.87
CA GLY A 342 16.40 -16.70 -18.70
C GLY A 342 16.87 -15.25 -18.54
N VAL A 343 16.01 -14.26 -18.78
CA VAL A 343 16.31 -12.82 -18.71
C VAL A 343 15.84 -12.17 -17.39
N TYR A 344 14.75 -12.66 -16.82
CA TYR A 344 14.19 -12.12 -15.57
C TYR A 344 14.43 -13.08 -14.42
N SER A 345 15.23 -12.67 -13.43
CA SER A 345 15.42 -13.40 -12.17
C SER A 345 14.44 -12.91 -11.11
N GLY A 346 13.82 -13.84 -10.39
CA GLY A 346 12.87 -13.59 -9.30
C GLY A 346 11.80 -14.70 -9.25
N GLY A 347 11.03 -14.75 -8.16
CA GLY A 347 9.99 -15.77 -7.95
C GLY A 347 10.25 -16.73 -6.78
N ASP A 348 11.27 -16.50 -5.96
CA ASP A 348 11.60 -17.37 -4.81
C ASP A 348 10.79 -17.06 -3.53
N GLU A 349 9.83 -16.14 -3.58
CA GLU A 349 8.96 -15.88 -2.42
C GLU A 349 8.04 -17.08 -2.13
N PRO A 350 7.81 -17.42 -0.84
CA PRO A 350 6.87 -18.49 -0.48
C PRO A 350 5.46 -18.25 -1.04
N GLY A 351 5.04 -19.12 -1.96
CA GLY A 351 3.74 -19.03 -2.63
C GLY A 351 3.74 -18.17 -3.90
N ALA A 352 4.88 -17.67 -4.39
CA ALA A 352 4.95 -16.96 -5.67
C ALA A 352 4.39 -17.81 -6.83
N LEU A 353 3.62 -17.18 -7.71
CA LEU A 353 3.00 -17.83 -8.86
C LEU A 353 4.06 -18.24 -9.88
N ALA A 354 4.05 -19.51 -10.29
CA ALA A 354 4.93 -20.01 -11.33
C ALA A 354 4.70 -19.25 -12.65
N GLY A 355 5.71 -18.54 -13.14
CA GLY A 355 5.59 -17.68 -14.32
C GLY A 355 4.92 -16.33 -14.07
N ALA A 356 4.94 -15.84 -12.81
CA ALA A 356 4.37 -14.57 -12.35
C ALA A 356 4.62 -13.34 -13.25
N LEU A 357 5.76 -13.26 -13.95
CA LEU A 357 6.03 -12.23 -14.96
C LEU A 357 5.90 -12.83 -16.38
N PRO A 358 4.68 -12.89 -16.97
CA PRO A 358 4.48 -13.48 -18.29
C PRO A 358 5.09 -12.62 -19.40
N PRO A 359 5.41 -13.18 -20.57
CA PRO A 359 5.95 -12.42 -21.70
C PRO A 359 5.00 -11.30 -22.14
N HIS A 360 5.51 -10.08 -22.17
CA HIS A 360 4.76 -8.87 -22.51
C HIS A 360 5.66 -7.83 -23.21
N LEU A 361 5.09 -6.70 -23.63
CA LEU A 361 5.83 -5.48 -23.97
C LEU A 361 5.26 -4.27 -23.23
N ARG A 362 6.13 -3.51 -22.58
CA ARG A 362 5.84 -2.17 -22.06
C ARG A 362 6.29 -1.14 -23.10
N VAL A 363 5.36 -0.69 -23.95
CA VAL A 363 5.64 0.28 -25.03
C VAL A 363 5.64 1.69 -24.45
N VAL A 364 6.82 2.32 -24.39
CA VAL A 364 7.03 3.65 -23.80
C VAL A 364 7.60 4.64 -24.81
N GLU A 365 7.19 5.90 -24.69
CA GLU A 365 7.76 7.05 -25.42
C GLU A 365 9.26 7.24 -25.13
N PRO A 366 9.98 8.00 -25.98
CA PRO A 366 11.34 8.44 -25.70
C PRO A 366 11.52 9.11 -24.33
N ASN A 367 10.53 9.87 -23.85
CA ASN A 367 10.61 10.66 -22.61
C ASN A 367 10.36 9.85 -21.32
N GLY A 368 9.89 8.61 -21.39
CA GLY A 368 9.47 7.81 -20.21
C GLY A 368 7.99 7.38 -20.19
N ASP A 369 7.10 8.09 -20.88
CA ASP A 369 5.66 7.93 -20.76
C ASP A 369 5.16 6.61 -21.37
N LEU A 370 4.18 5.97 -20.74
CA LEU A 370 3.68 4.65 -21.14
C LEU A 370 2.52 4.78 -22.13
N LEU A 371 2.69 4.19 -23.32
CA LEU A 371 1.72 4.21 -24.42
C LEU A 371 0.78 3.00 -24.38
N ALA A 372 1.33 1.82 -24.10
CA ALA A 372 0.61 0.57 -24.08
C ALA A 372 1.35 -0.53 -23.30
N LEU A 373 0.57 -1.41 -22.68
CA LEU A 373 0.99 -2.74 -22.25
C LEU A 373 0.44 -3.76 -23.26
N VAL A 374 1.29 -4.65 -23.77
CA VAL A 374 0.93 -5.64 -24.79
C VAL A 374 1.22 -7.05 -24.27
N THR A 375 0.25 -7.95 -24.40
CA THR A 375 0.36 -9.37 -24.01
C THR A 375 -0.02 -10.28 -25.18
N ALA A 376 0.06 -11.60 -24.99
CA ALA A 376 -0.50 -12.58 -25.93
C ALA A 376 -2.02 -12.43 -26.15
N HIS A 377 -2.74 -11.80 -25.22
CA HIS A 377 -4.20 -11.70 -25.20
C HIS A 377 -4.74 -10.34 -25.67
N GLY A 378 -3.87 -9.33 -25.82
CA GLY A 378 -4.25 -8.06 -26.42
C GLY A 378 -3.36 -6.88 -26.03
N VAL A 379 -3.94 -5.69 -26.13
CA VAL A 379 -3.29 -4.41 -25.80
C VAL A 379 -4.16 -3.67 -24.78
N VAL A 380 -3.55 -3.29 -23.66
CA VAL A 380 -4.12 -2.35 -22.69
C VAL A 380 -3.47 -0.99 -22.93
N ARG A 381 -4.26 0.02 -23.28
CA ARG A 381 -3.79 1.41 -23.30
C ARG A 381 -4.20 2.09 -21.99
N PRO A 382 -3.28 2.76 -21.26
CA PRO A 382 -3.61 3.49 -20.04
C PRO A 382 -4.84 4.39 -20.22
N ALA A 383 -5.65 4.52 -19.17
CA ALA A 383 -6.73 5.49 -19.09
C ALA A 383 -6.11 6.90 -19.09
N ARG A 384 -6.65 7.82 -19.88
CA ARG A 384 -6.20 9.22 -19.96
C ARG A 384 -6.72 10.10 -18.80
N GLY A 385 -7.44 9.49 -17.86
CA GLY A 385 -8.04 10.12 -16.69
C GLY A 385 -9.19 9.26 -16.14
N GLY A 386 -9.83 9.74 -15.07
CA GLY A 386 -10.92 9.06 -14.38
C GLY A 386 -12.33 9.34 -14.90
N ASP A 387 -12.48 9.79 -16.15
CA ASP A 387 -13.80 9.93 -16.77
C ASP A 387 -14.49 8.54 -16.86
N PRO A 388 -15.80 8.40 -16.55
CA PRO A 388 -16.46 7.11 -16.53
C PRO A 388 -16.35 6.30 -17.84
N ALA A 389 -16.39 6.95 -19.01
CA ALA A 389 -16.28 6.25 -20.29
C ALA A 389 -14.84 5.78 -20.57
N GLU A 390 -13.85 6.57 -20.15
CA GLU A 390 -12.43 6.23 -20.27
C GLU A 390 -12.01 5.15 -19.27
N ALA A 391 -12.54 5.19 -18.05
CA ALA A 391 -12.38 4.16 -17.04
C ALA A 391 -12.98 2.83 -17.51
N GLU A 392 -14.22 2.83 -18.02
CA GLU A 392 -14.85 1.62 -18.54
C GLU A 392 -14.15 1.09 -19.81
N ARG A 393 -13.59 1.95 -20.65
CA ARG A 393 -12.69 1.53 -21.75
C ARG A 393 -11.47 0.79 -21.20
N PHE A 394 -10.79 1.34 -20.20
CA PHE A 394 -9.60 0.73 -19.61
C PHE A 394 -9.92 -0.62 -18.98
N LEU A 395 -10.95 -0.69 -18.13
CA LEU A 395 -11.35 -1.90 -17.43
C LEU A 395 -11.71 -3.04 -18.39
N ASN A 396 -12.44 -2.76 -19.47
CA ASN A 396 -12.75 -3.77 -20.50
C ASN A 396 -11.54 -4.21 -21.32
N GLN A 397 -10.58 -3.31 -21.59
CA GLN A 397 -9.32 -3.70 -22.22
C GLN A 397 -8.48 -4.59 -21.30
N ALA A 398 -8.34 -4.22 -20.03
CA ALA A 398 -7.60 -4.97 -19.03
C ALA A 398 -8.21 -6.35 -18.79
N ALA A 399 -9.53 -6.43 -18.56
CA ALA A 399 -10.24 -7.70 -18.33
C ALA A 399 -10.02 -8.72 -19.47
N ARG A 400 -9.96 -8.25 -20.72
CA ARG A 400 -9.71 -9.10 -21.90
C ARG A 400 -8.22 -9.45 -22.10
N ALA A 401 -7.32 -8.48 -21.94
CA ALA A 401 -5.91 -8.64 -22.27
C ALA A 401 -5.07 -9.22 -21.13
N LEU A 402 -5.60 -9.28 -19.91
CA LEU A 402 -4.90 -9.72 -18.70
C LEU A 402 -5.67 -10.86 -17.99
N PRO A 403 -5.84 -12.04 -18.64
CA PRO A 403 -6.90 -13.00 -18.29
C PRO A 403 -6.69 -13.79 -17.00
N ASP A 404 -5.47 -13.81 -16.44
CA ASP A 404 -5.10 -14.58 -15.25
C ASP A 404 -4.31 -13.72 -14.25
N ALA A 405 -3.98 -14.28 -13.08
CA ALA A 405 -3.27 -13.59 -12.01
C ALA A 405 -1.91 -13.00 -12.45
N ALA A 406 -1.13 -13.75 -13.24
CA ALA A 406 0.21 -13.32 -13.68
C ALA A 406 0.12 -12.16 -14.69
N HIS A 407 -0.87 -12.20 -15.58
CA HIS A 407 -1.10 -11.08 -16.49
C HIS A 407 -1.76 -9.88 -15.81
N LEU A 408 -2.68 -10.11 -14.87
CA LEU A 408 -3.38 -9.02 -14.16
C LEU A 408 -2.38 -8.20 -13.33
N ASP A 409 -1.38 -8.84 -12.72
CA ASP A 409 -0.32 -8.17 -11.96
C ASP A 409 0.56 -7.20 -12.78
N LEU A 410 0.58 -7.34 -14.12
CA LEU A 410 1.27 -6.38 -14.99
C LEU A 410 0.72 -4.94 -14.85
N ILE A 411 -0.42 -4.73 -14.19
CA ILE A 411 -0.87 -3.40 -13.77
C ILE A 411 -0.02 -2.87 -12.62
N GLY A 412 0.15 -3.61 -11.53
CA GLY A 412 1.04 -3.21 -10.42
C GLY A 412 2.50 -3.09 -10.86
N GLU A 413 2.95 -3.98 -11.75
CA GLU A 413 4.32 -3.99 -12.27
C GLU A 413 4.66 -2.78 -13.17
N HIS A 414 3.69 -2.24 -13.92
CA HIS A 414 3.98 -1.29 -15.01
C HIS A 414 3.05 -0.09 -15.16
N LEU A 415 1.77 -0.20 -14.75
CA LEU A 415 0.74 0.82 -14.92
C LEU A 415 0.47 1.59 -13.63
N LEU A 416 0.83 1.08 -12.46
CA LEU A 416 0.74 1.77 -11.18
C LEU A 416 2.14 1.90 -10.56
N VAL A 417 2.41 3.02 -9.89
CA VAL A 417 3.56 3.20 -9.00
C VAL A 417 3.04 3.28 -7.57
N TYR A 418 3.50 2.38 -6.72
CA TYR A 418 3.19 2.43 -5.30
C TYR A 418 3.68 3.75 -4.70
N ALA A 419 2.77 4.48 -4.08
CA ALA A 419 3.06 5.71 -3.37
C ALA A 419 2.15 5.81 -2.15
N TYR A 420 2.64 6.42 -1.07
CA TYR A 420 1.82 6.67 0.11
C TYR A 420 0.69 7.65 -0.21
N ASP A 421 -0.51 7.31 0.28
CA ASP A 421 -1.70 8.14 0.24
C ASP A 421 -1.47 9.56 0.77
N SER A 422 -2.34 10.49 0.38
CA SER A 422 -2.21 11.91 0.75
C SER A 422 -1.96 12.10 2.26
N PRO A 423 -1.09 13.04 2.66
CA PRO A 423 -0.76 13.35 4.06
C PRO A 423 -1.94 13.93 4.86
N ASP A 424 -3.11 14.11 4.25
CA ASP A 424 -4.34 14.65 4.84
C ASP A 424 -5.57 14.17 4.04
N SER A 425 -6.62 13.69 4.71
CA SER A 425 -7.91 13.30 4.11
C SER A 425 -8.59 14.45 3.34
N ARG A 426 -8.30 15.71 3.71
CA ARG A 426 -8.76 16.92 3.00
C ARG A 426 -8.06 17.18 1.66
N HIS A 427 -6.90 16.58 1.43
CA HIS A 427 -6.06 16.83 0.26
C HIS A 427 -5.79 15.57 -0.58
N PRO A 428 -6.79 14.74 -0.94
CA PRO A 428 -6.59 13.39 -1.51
C PRO A 428 -5.84 13.36 -2.85
N ARG A 429 -5.52 14.52 -3.42
CA ARG A 429 -4.69 14.68 -4.62
C ARG A 429 -3.22 14.96 -4.32
N LEU A 430 -2.77 15.08 -3.07
CA LEU A 430 -1.36 15.16 -2.71
C LEU A 430 -0.74 13.77 -2.56
N LEU A 431 0.58 13.73 -2.38
CA LEU A 431 1.36 12.52 -2.08
C LEU A 431 1.83 12.59 -0.63
N GLY A 432 1.65 11.50 0.12
CA GLY A 432 2.21 11.37 1.46
C GLY A 432 3.68 10.93 1.44
N THR A 433 4.18 10.70 2.63
CA THR A 433 5.43 9.96 2.88
C THR A 433 5.14 8.87 3.91
N ARG A 434 6.06 7.92 4.10
CA ARG A 434 5.89 6.88 5.12
C ARG A 434 5.58 7.41 6.53
N GLN A 435 6.10 8.59 6.87
CA GLN A 435 5.89 9.23 8.17
C GLN A 435 4.62 10.10 8.23
N LEU A 436 4.05 10.45 7.07
CA LEU A 436 2.95 11.39 6.91
C LEU A 436 2.06 10.92 5.74
N ALA A 437 1.33 9.84 5.99
CA ALA A 437 0.32 9.29 5.10
C ALA A 437 -1.05 9.32 5.78
N GLY A 438 -2.08 9.61 5.01
CA GLY A 438 -3.46 9.33 5.36
C GLY A 438 -3.81 7.87 5.07
N ASP A 439 -5.09 7.58 5.23
CA ASP A 439 -5.73 6.29 4.95
C ASP A 439 -6.91 6.68 4.07
N ILE A 440 -6.72 6.74 2.74
CA ILE A 440 -7.66 7.32 1.77
C ILE A 440 -7.71 6.43 0.52
N HIS A 441 -8.53 5.39 0.64
CA HIS A 441 -8.73 4.43 -0.42
C HIS A 441 -9.42 5.16 -1.57
N GLN A 442 -8.83 5.19 -2.75
CA GLN A 442 -9.43 5.81 -3.91
C GLN A 442 -10.46 4.83 -4.52
N THR A 443 -11.46 5.35 -5.21
CA THR A 443 -12.24 4.53 -6.15
C THR A 443 -11.43 4.28 -7.41
N VAL A 444 -11.72 3.20 -8.15
CA VAL A 444 -11.11 2.95 -9.48
C VAL A 444 -11.05 4.20 -10.36
N ALA A 445 -12.14 4.99 -10.42
CA ALA A 445 -12.17 6.23 -11.19
C ALA A 445 -11.21 7.30 -10.64
N GLN A 446 -11.07 7.42 -9.32
CA GLN A 446 -10.10 8.33 -8.68
C GLN A 446 -8.66 7.86 -8.91
N THR A 447 -8.35 6.56 -8.77
CA THR A 447 -7.02 5.99 -9.07
C THR A 447 -6.62 6.26 -10.52
N LEU A 448 -7.53 6.02 -11.48
CA LEU A 448 -7.32 6.33 -12.89
C LEU A 448 -7.24 7.85 -13.18
N ALA A 449 -7.82 8.70 -12.32
CA ALA A 449 -7.66 10.16 -12.40
C ALA A 449 -6.28 10.65 -11.90
N THR A 450 -5.49 9.80 -11.21
CA THR A 450 -4.09 10.14 -10.86
C THR A 450 -3.09 9.98 -12.01
N TYR A 451 -3.57 9.61 -13.20
CA TYR A 451 -2.80 9.42 -14.41
C TYR A 451 -1.72 10.49 -14.63
N SER A 452 -0.50 10.03 -14.85
CA SER A 452 0.68 10.82 -15.15
C SER A 452 1.56 10.05 -16.14
N GLY A 453 1.57 10.47 -17.40
CA GLY A 453 2.45 9.87 -18.41
C GLY A 453 2.30 8.36 -18.56
N GLY A 454 1.05 7.88 -18.68
CA GLY A 454 0.74 6.46 -18.86
C GLY A 454 0.70 5.62 -17.59
N VAL A 455 0.94 6.22 -16.42
CA VAL A 455 1.09 5.53 -15.14
C VAL A 455 0.22 6.20 -14.08
N TYR A 456 -0.45 5.41 -13.25
CA TYR A 456 -1.23 5.83 -12.09
C TYR A 456 -0.36 5.77 -10.83
N ARG A 457 -0.87 6.33 -9.74
CA ARG A 457 -0.36 6.09 -8.39
C ARG A 457 -1.48 5.60 -7.48
N GLY A 458 -1.08 4.92 -6.43
CA GLY A 458 -1.94 4.47 -5.36
C GLY A 458 -1.12 3.63 -4.39
N ASP A 459 -1.75 3.22 -3.31
CA ASP A 459 -1.19 2.36 -2.28
C ASP A 459 -1.59 0.87 -2.52
N CYS A 460 -1.70 0.08 -1.46
CA CYS A 460 -2.18 -1.30 -1.53
C CYS A 460 -3.69 -1.43 -1.74
N ASP A 461 -4.50 -0.53 -1.18
CA ASP A 461 -5.96 -0.55 -1.33
C ASP A 461 -6.38 -0.11 -2.74
N ASP A 462 -5.76 0.94 -3.27
CA ASP A 462 -5.99 1.44 -4.63
C ASP A 462 -5.72 0.39 -5.71
N LEU A 463 -4.54 -0.25 -5.64
CA LEU A 463 -4.14 -1.29 -6.58
C LEU A 463 -5.07 -2.50 -6.48
N SER A 464 -5.42 -2.90 -5.26
CA SER A 464 -6.33 -4.02 -5.01
C SER A 464 -7.74 -3.73 -5.53
N GLU A 465 -8.27 -2.51 -5.32
CA GLU A 465 -9.57 -2.10 -5.86
C GLU A 465 -9.59 -2.09 -7.40
N LEU A 466 -8.48 -1.68 -8.04
CA LEU A 466 -8.34 -1.78 -9.49
C LEU A 466 -8.34 -3.24 -9.97
N TYR A 467 -7.61 -4.13 -9.29
CA TYR A 467 -7.64 -5.56 -9.57
C TYR A 467 -9.05 -6.16 -9.38
N LEU A 468 -9.77 -5.79 -8.32
CA LEU A 468 -11.12 -6.29 -8.00
C LEU A 468 -12.11 -6.05 -9.13
N GLU A 469 -12.17 -4.83 -9.66
CA GLU A 469 -13.13 -4.46 -10.69
C GLU A 469 -12.82 -5.11 -12.06
N ILE A 470 -11.55 -5.45 -12.30
CA ILE A 470 -11.13 -6.22 -13.48
C ILE A 470 -11.46 -7.71 -13.29
N ALA A 471 -11.13 -8.29 -12.13
CA ALA A 471 -11.42 -9.68 -11.80
C ALA A 471 -12.94 -9.98 -11.83
N ARG A 472 -13.77 -9.06 -11.36
CA ARG A 472 -15.24 -9.14 -11.46
C ARG A 472 -15.73 -9.15 -12.92
N ARG A 473 -15.15 -8.33 -13.80
CA ARG A 473 -15.45 -8.34 -15.25
C ARG A 473 -14.98 -9.62 -15.95
N GLN A 474 -14.04 -10.35 -15.35
CA GLN A 474 -13.63 -11.70 -15.77
C GLN A 474 -14.52 -12.81 -15.18
N GLY A 475 -15.54 -12.48 -14.37
CA GLY A 475 -16.44 -13.45 -13.74
C GLY A 475 -15.86 -14.16 -12.50
N ARG A 476 -14.77 -13.65 -11.91
CA ARG A 476 -14.13 -14.22 -10.71
C ARG A 476 -14.90 -13.82 -9.45
N SER A 477 -15.08 -14.75 -8.50
CA SER A 477 -15.59 -14.45 -7.15
C SER A 477 -14.47 -13.84 -6.28
N ALA A 478 -14.09 -12.61 -6.61
CA ALA A 478 -12.95 -11.94 -6.02
C ALA A 478 -13.35 -10.90 -4.97
N HIS A 479 -12.56 -10.83 -3.90
CA HIS A 479 -12.79 -10.01 -2.71
C HIS A 479 -11.49 -9.31 -2.30
N LEU A 480 -11.59 -8.13 -1.69
CA LEU A 480 -10.43 -7.55 -1.02
C LEU A 480 -10.33 -8.13 0.37
N ILE A 481 -9.17 -8.66 0.73
CA ILE A 481 -8.90 -9.22 2.04
C ILE A 481 -8.09 -8.22 2.88
N GLY A 482 -8.45 -8.13 4.16
CA GLY A 482 -7.62 -7.49 5.16
C GLY A 482 -6.48 -8.43 5.56
N LEU A 483 -5.26 -7.93 5.53
CA LEU A 483 -4.05 -8.62 5.97
C LEU A 483 -3.32 -7.71 6.98
N PRO A 484 -2.43 -8.24 7.84
CA PRO A 484 -1.69 -7.43 8.81
C PRO A 484 -0.95 -6.26 8.15
N ALA A 485 -1.44 -5.04 8.39
CA ALA A 485 -0.97 -3.78 7.80
C ALA A 485 -0.95 -3.75 6.26
N HIS A 486 -1.86 -4.47 5.58
CA HIS A 486 -1.85 -4.58 4.13
C HIS A 486 -3.23 -4.94 3.54
N ALA A 487 -3.55 -4.43 2.36
CA ALA A 487 -4.70 -4.85 1.56
C ALA A 487 -4.26 -5.66 0.33
N ALA A 488 -5.06 -6.67 -0.04
CA ALA A 488 -4.83 -7.46 -1.24
C ALA A 488 -6.15 -7.90 -1.90
N LEU A 489 -6.13 -8.13 -3.21
CA LEU A 489 -7.17 -8.89 -3.88
C LEU A 489 -6.92 -10.38 -3.67
N ALA A 490 -7.96 -11.13 -3.30
CA ALA A 490 -7.93 -12.59 -3.35
C ALA A 490 -9.19 -13.20 -4.00
N TRP A 491 -9.03 -14.37 -4.61
CA TRP A 491 -10.13 -15.23 -5.04
C TRP A 491 -9.68 -16.69 -5.03
N SER A 492 -10.64 -17.62 -5.02
CA SER A 492 -10.36 -19.05 -5.04
C SER A 492 -11.04 -19.74 -6.22
N GLU A 493 -10.38 -20.77 -6.75
CA GLU A 493 -10.88 -21.61 -7.84
C GLU A 493 -10.73 -23.08 -7.46
N ALA A 494 -11.75 -23.88 -7.78
CA ALA A 494 -11.66 -25.33 -7.71
C ALA A 494 -10.96 -25.89 -8.96
N SER A 495 -10.15 -26.93 -8.79
CA SER A 495 -9.48 -27.68 -9.84
C SER A 495 -9.52 -29.19 -9.55
N ASP A 496 -9.15 -30.01 -10.54
CA ASP A 496 -9.03 -31.47 -10.38
C ASP A 496 -8.08 -31.90 -9.24
N SER A 497 -7.19 -30.99 -8.83
CA SER A 497 -6.15 -31.17 -7.82
C SER A 497 -6.43 -30.47 -6.48
N GLY A 498 -7.69 -30.12 -6.21
CA GLY A 498 -8.13 -29.39 -5.02
C GLY A 498 -8.45 -27.92 -5.31
N TRP A 499 -8.20 -27.04 -4.35
CA TRP A 499 -8.47 -25.60 -4.45
C TRP A 499 -7.19 -24.81 -4.65
N ARG A 500 -7.27 -23.74 -5.44
CA ARG A 500 -6.23 -22.71 -5.58
C ARG A 500 -6.78 -21.38 -5.11
N THR A 501 -6.11 -20.74 -4.16
CA THR A 501 -6.36 -19.36 -3.80
C THR A 501 -5.26 -18.48 -4.38
N TYR A 502 -5.65 -17.48 -5.15
CA TYR A 502 -4.76 -16.49 -5.76
C TYR A 502 -4.79 -15.21 -4.93
N VAL A 503 -3.65 -14.54 -4.83
CA VAL A 503 -3.53 -13.21 -4.20
C VAL A 503 -2.75 -12.27 -5.10
N LEU A 504 -3.32 -11.10 -5.38
CA LEU A 504 -2.65 -9.97 -6.04
C LEU A 504 -2.52 -8.82 -5.05
N HIS A 505 -1.33 -8.24 -4.98
CA HIS A 505 -0.99 -7.23 -3.99
C HIS A 505 0.12 -6.31 -4.53
N THR A 506 0.77 -5.51 -3.68
CA THR A 506 1.88 -4.61 -4.07
C THR A 506 3.23 -5.32 -4.22
N GLY A 507 3.20 -6.58 -4.65
CA GLY A 507 4.32 -7.48 -4.79
C GLY A 507 3.92 -8.68 -5.67
N GLN A 508 4.82 -9.64 -5.83
CA GLN A 508 4.63 -10.72 -6.80
C GLN A 508 3.33 -11.50 -6.57
N PRO A 509 2.57 -11.85 -7.64
CA PRO A 509 1.31 -12.56 -7.51
C PRO A 509 1.55 -13.92 -6.85
N ARG A 510 0.70 -14.27 -5.89
CA ARG A 510 0.82 -15.53 -5.12
C ARG A 510 -0.29 -16.51 -5.43
N VAL A 511 0.00 -17.79 -5.29
CA VAL A 511 -0.96 -18.90 -5.39
C VAL A 511 -0.70 -19.95 -4.31
N PHE A 512 -1.78 -20.37 -3.64
CA PHE A 512 -1.76 -21.39 -2.60
C PHE A 512 -2.67 -22.53 -3.01
N GLN A 513 -2.12 -23.74 -3.16
CA GLN A 513 -2.87 -24.92 -3.58
C GLN A 513 -3.00 -25.92 -2.42
N ALA A 514 -4.21 -26.40 -2.17
CA ALA A 514 -4.49 -27.38 -1.13
C ALA A 514 -5.69 -28.28 -1.50
N PRO A 515 -5.89 -29.45 -0.85
CA PRO A 515 -7.05 -30.30 -1.10
C PRO A 515 -8.41 -29.61 -0.88
N SER A 516 -8.49 -28.69 0.09
CA SER A 516 -9.71 -27.94 0.42
C SER A 516 -9.55 -26.42 0.33
N LEU A 517 -10.67 -25.72 0.15
CA LEU A 517 -10.73 -24.25 0.18
C LEU A 517 -10.11 -23.69 1.47
N ARG A 518 -10.53 -24.25 2.61
CA ARG A 518 -10.05 -23.89 3.96
C ARG A 518 -8.54 -23.99 4.08
N GLU A 519 -7.93 -25.09 3.66
CA GLU A 519 -6.47 -25.27 3.72
C GLU A 519 -5.73 -24.29 2.79
N SER A 520 -6.29 -23.96 1.62
CA SER A 520 -5.67 -22.99 0.70
C SER A 520 -5.71 -21.57 1.26
N LEU A 521 -6.81 -21.19 1.92
CA LEU A 521 -6.95 -19.93 2.64
C LEU A 521 -6.08 -19.91 3.91
N GLU A 522 -5.96 -21.02 4.63
CA GLU A 522 -5.08 -21.13 5.81
C GLU A 522 -3.61 -20.87 5.42
N GLN A 523 -3.15 -21.45 4.32
CA GLN A 523 -1.82 -21.16 3.76
C GLN A 523 -1.69 -19.69 3.35
N THR A 524 -2.72 -19.14 2.69
CA THR A 524 -2.76 -17.74 2.24
C THR A 524 -2.59 -16.78 3.41
N TYR A 525 -3.51 -16.78 4.38
CA TYR A 525 -3.47 -15.86 5.53
C TYR A 525 -2.19 -16.03 6.35
N ARG A 526 -1.71 -17.27 6.57
CA ARG A 526 -0.43 -17.51 7.28
C ARG A 526 0.79 -16.93 6.55
N SER A 527 0.79 -16.91 5.21
CA SER A 527 1.90 -16.34 4.42
C SER A 527 2.07 -14.82 4.59
N PHE A 528 1.04 -14.14 5.10
CA PHE A 528 1.03 -12.71 5.44
C PHE A 528 1.06 -12.45 6.95
N GLY A 529 1.48 -13.44 7.76
CA GLY A 529 1.64 -13.27 9.20
C GLY A 529 0.35 -13.29 10.02
N ALA A 530 -0.75 -13.83 9.47
CA ALA A 530 -1.95 -14.06 10.26
C ALA A 530 -1.67 -14.95 11.49
N GLY A 531 -2.49 -14.74 12.52
CA GLY A 531 -2.34 -15.34 13.84
C GLY A 531 -2.55 -16.86 13.91
N PRO A 532 -2.58 -17.42 15.14
CA PRO A 532 -2.32 -18.83 15.31
C PRO A 532 -3.22 -19.89 14.61
N VAL A 533 -4.53 -20.08 14.89
CA VAL A 533 -5.64 -19.18 15.27
C VAL A 533 -6.04 -18.26 14.11
N ILE A 534 -6.81 -18.86 13.19
CA ILE A 534 -7.62 -18.24 12.15
C ILE A 534 -9.05 -18.77 12.33
N ASP A 535 -10.05 -17.88 12.33
CA ASP A 535 -11.46 -18.26 12.36
C ASP A 535 -12.07 -18.15 10.97
N PHE A 536 -12.34 -19.30 10.34
CA PHE A 536 -12.90 -19.37 8.99
C PHE A 536 -14.37 -18.95 8.88
N THR A 537 -15.04 -18.67 10.01
CA THR A 537 -16.34 -17.96 10.00
C THR A 537 -16.19 -16.44 9.90
N LYS A 538 -14.96 -15.93 10.07
CA LYS A 538 -14.62 -14.51 10.26
C LYS A 538 -13.29 -14.15 9.58
N LEU A 539 -13.19 -14.41 8.29
CA LEU A 539 -12.10 -13.91 7.46
C LEU A 539 -12.32 -12.41 7.21
N GLU A 540 -11.25 -11.62 7.32
CA GLU A 540 -11.31 -10.16 7.16
C GLU A 540 -11.39 -9.77 5.68
N ILE A 541 -12.44 -9.04 5.32
CA ILE A 541 -12.79 -8.57 3.97
C ILE A 541 -13.02 -7.06 4.01
N LEU A 542 -12.40 -6.32 3.09
CA LEU A 542 -12.49 -4.86 3.02
C LEU A 542 -13.63 -4.45 2.07
N LEU A 543 -14.71 -3.87 2.61
CA LEU A 543 -15.89 -3.44 1.83
C LEU A 543 -16.14 -1.92 1.92
N ARG A 544 -16.82 -1.39 0.89
CA ARG A 544 -17.24 0.00 0.71
C ARG A 544 -18.68 0.01 0.20
N PHE A 545 -19.55 0.84 0.79
CA PHE A 545 -20.99 0.85 0.47
C PHE A 545 -21.56 2.20 0.03
N SER A 546 -21.09 3.33 0.59
CA SER A 546 -21.71 4.66 0.36
C SER A 546 -20.83 5.66 -0.41
N GLY A 547 -19.79 5.17 -1.11
CA GLY A 547 -18.78 6.05 -1.73
C GLY A 547 -17.80 6.66 -0.74
N GLU A 548 -17.66 6.06 0.45
CA GLU A 548 -16.69 6.50 1.47
C GLU A 548 -15.25 6.49 0.95
N ASN A 549 -14.47 7.46 1.42
CA ASN A 549 -13.04 7.59 1.15
C ASN A 549 -12.15 6.52 1.83
N THR A 550 -12.72 5.60 2.59
CA THR A 550 -12.04 4.41 3.11
C THR A 550 -12.88 3.17 2.88
N ARG A 551 -12.24 1.99 2.87
CA ARG A 551 -12.93 0.72 3.13
C ARG A 551 -13.01 0.49 4.63
N SER A 552 -13.81 -0.48 5.04
CA SER A 552 -13.80 -0.99 6.40
C SER A 552 -13.69 -2.49 6.41
N SER A 553 -13.06 -3.00 7.47
CA SER A 553 -12.97 -4.42 7.77
C SER A 553 -14.33 -4.99 8.15
N TRP A 554 -14.72 -6.05 7.46
CA TRP A 554 -15.88 -6.89 7.74
C TRP A 554 -15.41 -8.33 7.88
N TYR A 555 -16.12 -9.15 8.64
CA TYR A 555 -15.69 -10.51 8.95
C TYR A 555 -16.71 -11.49 8.38
N LEU A 556 -16.29 -12.30 7.39
CA LEU A 556 -17.17 -13.17 6.62
C LEU A 556 -16.67 -14.62 6.56
N SER A 557 -17.59 -15.56 6.32
CA SER A 557 -17.25 -16.99 6.11
C SER A 557 -16.33 -17.17 4.91
N GLU A 558 -15.39 -18.11 5.00
CA GLU A 558 -14.58 -18.59 3.87
C GLU A 558 -15.41 -19.00 2.64
N ARG A 559 -16.68 -19.37 2.86
CA ARG A 559 -17.60 -19.77 1.79
C ARG A 559 -17.78 -18.70 0.71
N ILE A 560 -17.59 -17.40 1.00
CA ILE A 560 -17.70 -16.34 -0.03
C ILE A 560 -16.71 -16.52 -1.20
N PHE A 561 -15.61 -17.24 -0.99
CA PHE A 561 -14.60 -17.51 -2.02
C PHE A 561 -15.03 -18.66 -2.96
N GLY A 562 -15.89 -19.57 -2.49
CA GLY A 562 -16.37 -20.73 -3.27
C GLY A 562 -17.82 -20.64 -3.75
N ASP A 563 -18.64 -19.78 -3.16
CA ASP A 563 -20.08 -19.65 -3.41
C ASP A 563 -20.47 -18.18 -3.70
N PRO A 564 -20.62 -17.79 -4.98
CA PRO A 564 -20.97 -16.42 -5.36
C PRO A 564 -22.37 -15.98 -4.91
N ASP A 565 -23.31 -16.90 -4.71
CA ASP A 565 -24.67 -16.57 -4.27
C ASP A 565 -24.68 -16.23 -2.78
N TYR A 566 -24.00 -17.06 -1.98
CA TYR A 566 -23.75 -16.79 -0.57
C TYR A 566 -22.93 -15.50 -0.39
N ALA A 567 -21.91 -15.27 -1.20
CA ALA A 567 -21.13 -14.02 -1.17
C ALA A 567 -22.02 -12.79 -1.41
N ARG A 568 -22.91 -12.82 -2.41
CA ARG A 568 -23.86 -11.73 -2.68
C ARG A 568 -24.84 -11.51 -1.52
N ALA A 569 -25.36 -12.60 -0.93
CA ALA A 569 -26.26 -12.51 0.22
C ALA A 569 -25.58 -11.89 1.45
N MET A 570 -24.37 -12.35 1.79
CA MET A 570 -23.62 -11.84 2.94
C MET A 570 -23.16 -10.39 2.74
N ILE A 571 -22.72 -9.99 1.54
CA ILE A 571 -22.38 -8.58 1.27
C ILE A 571 -23.64 -7.68 1.35
N ASP A 572 -24.82 -8.18 0.98
CA ASP A 572 -26.10 -7.47 1.16
C ASP A 572 -26.54 -7.40 2.64
N ILE A 573 -26.12 -8.35 3.49
CA ILE A 573 -26.28 -8.29 4.95
C ILE A 573 -25.31 -7.25 5.55
N GLN A 574 -24.04 -7.27 5.17
CA GLN A 574 -23.06 -6.26 5.62
C GLN A 574 -23.43 -4.85 5.18
N ARG A 575 -24.10 -4.69 4.02
CA ARG A 575 -24.66 -3.40 3.60
C ARG A 575 -25.74 -2.89 4.56
N ASP A 576 -26.65 -3.76 4.99
CA ASP A 576 -27.68 -3.40 5.98
C ASP A 576 -27.04 -3.10 7.35
N TRP A 577 -26.00 -3.85 7.76
CA TRP A 577 -25.21 -3.56 8.97
C TRP A 577 -24.52 -2.20 8.87
N HIS A 578 -23.91 -1.89 7.73
CA HIS A 578 -23.25 -0.62 7.45
C HIS A 578 -24.18 0.60 7.52
N PHE A 579 -25.45 0.44 7.18
CA PHE A 579 -26.48 1.47 7.39
C PHE A 579 -27.27 1.30 8.71
N GLN A 580 -26.85 0.34 9.56
CA GLN A 580 -27.47 -0.06 10.82
C GLN A 580 -28.98 -0.33 10.74
N THR A 581 -29.47 -0.79 9.58
CA THR A 581 -30.82 -1.35 9.43
C THR A 581 -30.82 -2.81 9.91
N TYR A 582 -30.46 -3.00 11.20
CA TYR A 582 -30.14 -4.29 11.77
C TYR A 582 -31.32 -5.27 11.76
N GLN A 583 -32.57 -4.80 11.91
CA GLN A 583 -33.74 -5.68 11.85
C GLN A 583 -33.87 -6.32 10.46
N ARG A 584 -33.60 -5.56 9.40
CA ARG A 584 -33.62 -6.08 8.02
C ARG A 584 -32.49 -7.10 7.77
N ALA A 585 -31.31 -6.86 8.33
CA ALA A 585 -30.19 -7.80 8.29
C ALA A 585 -30.53 -9.11 9.03
N ILE A 586 -31.10 -9.02 10.23
CA ILE A 586 -31.59 -10.15 11.04
C ILE A 586 -32.58 -11.00 10.22
N GLU A 587 -33.58 -10.37 9.61
CA GLU A 587 -34.58 -11.06 8.77
C GLU A 587 -34.00 -11.73 7.51
N LYS A 588 -32.87 -11.25 6.97
CA LYS A 588 -32.16 -11.94 5.88
C LYS A 588 -31.47 -13.21 6.39
N VAL A 589 -30.70 -13.09 7.47
CA VAL A 589 -29.94 -14.22 8.04
C VAL A 589 -30.87 -15.31 8.59
N GLU A 590 -31.94 -14.92 9.30
CA GLU A 590 -32.97 -15.85 9.79
C GLU A 590 -33.63 -16.62 8.64
N ARG A 591 -33.89 -15.97 7.48
CA ARG A 591 -34.43 -16.65 6.29
C ARG A 591 -33.43 -17.60 5.64
N MET A 592 -32.13 -17.28 5.61
CA MET A 592 -31.09 -18.20 5.13
C MET A 592 -31.03 -19.47 5.99
N ILE A 593 -31.01 -19.30 7.31
CA ILE A 593 -31.04 -20.40 8.28
C ILE A 593 -32.33 -21.23 8.13
N ALA A 594 -33.49 -20.58 8.03
CA ALA A 594 -34.79 -21.24 7.87
C ALA A 594 -34.93 -21.98 6.53
N ALA A 595 -34.25 -21.54 5.47
CA ALA A 595 -34.13 -22.24 4.20
C ALA A 595 -33.22 -23.48 4.26
N GLY A 596 -32.60 -23.75 5.42
CA GLY A 596 -31.78 -24.92 5.67
C GLY A 596 -30.27 -24.69 5.51
N ASP A 597 -29.82 -23.44 5.37
CA ASP A 597 -28.40 -23.12 5.38
C ASP A 597 -27.81 -23.31 6.79
N ARG A 598 -26.80 -24.18 6.91
CA ARG A 598 -26.20 -24.61 8.18
C ARG A 598 -24.78 -24.10 8.40
N ASP A 599 -24.30 -23.15 7.59
CA ASP A 599 -22.99 -22.53 7.82
C ASP A 599 -22.95 -21.91 9.24
N PRO A 600 -22.02 -22.28 10.13
CA PRO A 600 -21.90 -21.71 11.47
C PRO A 600 -21.71 -20.19 11.45
N ALA A 601 -21.17 -19.62 10.37
CA ALA A 601 -21.06 -18.18 10.19
C ALA A 601 -22.42 -17.47 10.15
N ASN A 602 -23.47 -18.08 9.59
CA ASN A 602 -24.82 -17.49 9.62
C ASN A 602 -25.32 -17.28 11.06
N HIS A 603 -25.05 -18.25 11.94
CA HIS A 603 -25.40 -18.14 13.35
C HIS A 603 -24.53 -17.14 14.11
N SER A 604 -23.26 -16.97 13.71
CA SER A 604 -22.34 -15.97 14.26
C SER A 604 -22.72 -14.55 13.84
N GLU A 605 -23.01 -14.35 12.55
CA GLU A 605 -23.53 -13.10 11.96
C GLU A 605 -24.80 -12.63 12.69
N LEU A 606 -25.78 -13.53 12.83
CA LEU A 606 -27.03 -13.26 13.54
C LEU A 606 -26.78 -12.85 15.00
N ALA A 607 -25.80 -13.48 15.66
CA ALA A 607 -25.44 -13.10 17.03
C ALA A 607 -24.81 -11.70 17.10
N GLY A 608 -23.96 -11.35 16.14
CA GLY A 608 -23.38 -10.02 16.02
C GLY A 608 -24.46 -8.94 15.86
N LEU A 609 -25.43 -9.15 14.96
CA LEU A 609 -26.59 -8.27 14.79
C LEU A 609 -27.46 -8.16 16.06
N TYR A 610 -27.61 -9.26 16.80
CA TYR A 610 -28.29 -9.26 18.09
C TYR A 610 -27.51 -8.48 19.17
N LEU A 611 -26.18 -8.56 19.22
CA LEU A 611 -25.35 -7.74 20.11
C LEU A 611 -25.55 -6.23 19.82
N GLN A 612 -25.62 -5.82 18.56
CA GLN A 612 -25.83 -4.41 18.18
C GLN A 612 -27.23 -3.87 18.54
N THR A 613 -28.21 -4.76 18.74
CA THR A 613 -29.62 -4.40 19.02
C THR A 613 -30.05 -4.65 20.48
N GLY A 614 -29.08 -4.93 21.36
CA GLY A 614 -29.29 -5.24 22.79
C GLY A 614 -29.91 -6.61 23.07
N ARG A 615 -29.99 -7.49 22.06
CA ARG A 615 -30.64 -8.81 22.11
C ARG A 615 -29.68 -9.88 22.62
N TYR A 616 -29.06 -9.62 23.77
CA TYR A 616 -27.89 -10.37 24.26
C TYR A 616 -28.19 -11.85 24.55
N ALA A 617 -29.41 -12.16 25.00
CA ALA A 617 -29.84 -13.53 25.23
C ALA A 617 -29.96 -14.34 23.93
N GLU A 618 -30.54 -13.75 22.87
CA GLU A 618 -30.59 -14.40 21.56
C GLU A 618 -29.22 -14.49 20.90
N ALA A 619 -28.33 -13.51 21.12
CA ALA A 619 -26.94 -13.56 20.68
C ALA A 619 -26.21 -14.78 21.27
N ALA A 620 -26.29 -14.97 22.60
CA ALA A 620 -25.68 -16.11 23.28
C ALA A 620 -26.25 -17.46 22.80
N GLY A 621 -27.56 -17.53 22.53
CA GLY A 621 -28.23 -18.72 21.99
C GLY A 621 -27.91 -18.99 20.51
N SER A 622 -27.62 -17.96 19.72
CA SER A 622 -27.17 -18.13 18.33
C SER A 622 -25.71 -18.56 18.26
N LEU A 623 -24.83 -17.99 19.10
CA LEU A 623 -23.44 -18.46 19.22
C LEU A 623 -23.35 -19.90 19.71
N GLU A 624 -24.26 -20.35 20.58
CA GLU A 624 -24.35 -21.76 20.98
C GLU A 624 -24.58 -22.70 19.79
N ARG A 625 -25.46 -22.33 18.86
CA ARG A 625 -25.67 -23.06 17.60
C ARG A 625 -24.47 -22.98 16.67
N ALA A 626 -23.82 -21.81 16.56
CA ALA A 626 -22.60 -21.64 15.79
C ALA A 626 -21.46 -22.55 16.30
N ILE A 627 -21.26 -22.60 17.62
CA ILE A 627 -20.25 -23.46 18.29
C ILE A 627 -20.55 -24.94 18.03
N ALA A 628 -21.83 -25.35 18.10
CA ALA A 628 -22.25 -26.73 17.83
C ALA A 628 -22.06 -27.16 16.37
N ALA A 629 -22.15 -26.21 15.43
CA ALA A 629 -21.95 -26.45 13.99
C ALA A 629 -20.50 -26.21 13.50
N ALA A 630 -19.60 -25.71 14.36
CA ALA A 630 -18.23 -25.39 13.97
C ALA A 630 -17.29 -26.60 14.06
N ASP A 631 -16.69 -27.00 12.92
CA ASP A 631 -15.81 -28.16 12.83
C ASP A 631 -14.48 -27.99 13.58
N SER A 632 -13.92 -26.77 13.56
CA SER A 632 -12.56 -26.50 14.05
C SER A 632 -12.54 -26.06 15.52
N ALA A 633 -11.55 -26.53 16.28
CA ALA A 633 -11.33 -26.08 17.65
C ALA A 633 -10.96 -24.58 17.74
N GLN A 634 -10.36 -24.01 16.68
CA GLN A 634 -10.02 -22.59 16.58
C GLN A 634 -11.28 -21.72 16.52
N THR A 635 -12.20 -22.04 15.59
CA THR A 635 -13.50 -21.39 15.45
C THR A 635 -14.37 -21.58 16.69
N ARG A 636 -14.44 -22.79 17.26
CA ARG A 636 -15.20 -23.01 18.52
C ARG A 636 -14.71 -22.10 19.64
N LEU A 637 -13.40 -21.98 19.85
CA LEU A 637 -12.81 -21.12 20.87
C LEU A 637 -13.08 -19.62 20.66
N SER A 638 -13.03 -19.18 19.39
CA SER A 638 -13.41 -17.82 18.98
C SER A 638 -14.87 -17.51 19.36
N LEU A 639 -15.81 -18.31 18.84
CA LEU A 639 -17.24 -18.17 19.10
C LEU A 639 -17.61 -18.32 20.60
N GLN A 640 -16.89 -19.16 21.35
CA GLN A 640 -17.05 -19.28 22.80
C GLN A 640 -16.67 -17.98 23.54
N THR A 641 -15.62 -17.28 23.08
CA THR A 641 -15.19 -16.01 23.67
C THR A 641 -16.23 -14.90 23.42
N GLU A 642 -16.89 -14.92 22.26
CA GLU A 642 -18.02 -14.02 21.99
C GLU A 642 -19.27 -14.41 22.79
N ARG A 643 -19.54 -15.71 22.96
CA ARG A 643 -20.67 -16.19 23.78
C ARG A 643 -20.48 -15.79 25.24
N LEU A 644 -19.24 -15.76 25.72
CA LEU A 644 -18.89 -15.26 27.05
C LEU A 644 -19.32 -13.80 27.25
N LEU A 645 -18.96 -12.92 26.30
CA LEU A 645 -19.38 -11.52 26.29
C LEU A 645 -20.91 -11.38 26.25
N ALA A 646 -21.58 -12.13 25.35
CA ALA A 646 -23.03 -12.12 25.23
C ALA A 646 -23.74 -12.56 26.52
N LEU A 647 -23.20 -13.57 27.23
CA LEU A 647 -23.76 -14.04 28.51
C LEU A 647 -23.60 -13.00 29.63
N TYR A 648 -22.47 -12.29 29.72
CA TYR A 648 -22.30 -11.21 30.72
C TYR A 648 -23.28 -10.07 30.48
N ARG A 649 -23.39 -9.58 29.24
CA ARG A 649 -24.35 -8.51 28.87
C ARG A 649 -25.81 -8.93 29.02
N ALA A 650 -26.12 -10.22 28.83
CA ALA A 650 -27.43 -10.80 29.14
C ALA A 650 -27.68 -11.02 30.66
N GLY A 651 -26.79 -10.57 31.55
CA GLY A 651 -26.89 -10.77 33.00
C GLY A 651 -26.68 -12.21 33.48
N ARG A 652 -26.36 -13.16 32.58
CA ARG A 652 -26.19 -14.60 32.86
C ARG A 652 -24.79 -14.91 33.44
N ARG A 653 -24.43 -14.19 34.51
CA ARG A 653 -23.08 -14.19 35.12
C ARG A 653 -22.59 -15.57 35.57
N ILE A 654 -23.48 -16.46 36.01
CA ILE A 654 -23.11 -17.84 36.40
C ILE A 654 -22.67 -18.64 35.17
N ASP A 655 -23.49 -18.64 34.11
CA ASP A 655 -23.18 -19.34 32.85
C ASP A 655 -21.92 -18.76 32.18
N ALA A 656 -21.76 -17.45 32.25
CA ALA A 656 -20.56 -16.75 31.78
C ALA A 656 -19.32 -17.19 32.57
N GLY A 657 -19.39 -17.23 33.91
CA GLY A 657 -18.29 -17.70 34.77
C GLY A 657 -17.89 -19.15 34.48
N LEU A 658 -18.87 -20.05 34.32
CA LEU A 658 -18.63 -21.46 33.95
C LEU A 658 -17.98 -21.58 32.56
N LEU A 659 -18.47 -20.82 31.57
CA LEU A 659 -17.88 -20.80 30.24
C LEU A 659 -16.46 -20.23 30.24
N ALA A 660 -16.18 -19.19 31.02
CA ALA A 660 -14.82 -18.66 31.17
C ALA A 660 -13.85 -19.69 31.76
N ASP A 661 -14.28 -20.44 32.79
CA ASP A 661 -13.45 -21.47 33.37
C ASP A 661 -13.20 -22.63 32.39
N SER A 662 -14.20 -23.07 31.63
CA SER A 662 -14.05 -24.09 30.58
C SER A 662 -13.15 -23.62 29.42
N ILE A 663 -13.33 -22.40 28.90
CA ILE A 663 -12.42 -21.79 27.91
C ILE A 663 -10.97 -21.84 28.40
N ARG A 664 -10.74 -21.42 29.65
CA ARG A 664 -9.41 -21.29 30.24
C ARG A 664 -8.73 -22.64 30.52
N LEU A 665 -9.47 -23.57 31.11
CA LEU A 665 -8.94 -24.82 31.67
C LEU A 665 -9.02 -26.00 30.70
N GLU A 666 -9.92 -25.96 29.71
CA GLU A 666 -10.20 -27.07 28.80
C GLU A 666 -9.89 -26.70 27.36
N HIS A 667 -10.57 -25.69 26.79
CA HIS A 667 -10.52 -25.41 25.34
C HIS A 667 -9.22 -24.77 24.87
N ILE A 668 -8.66 -23.80 25.62
CA ILE A 668 -7.33 -23.25 25.28
C ILE A 668 -6.25 -24.36 25.41
N PRO A 669 -6.16 -25.14 26.50
CA PRO A 669 -5.21 -26.26 26.59
C PRO A 669 -5.44 -27.40 25.57
N GLU A 670 -6.68 -27.62 25.11
CA GLU A 670 -6.97 -28.50 23.97
C GLU A 670 -6.33 -27.98 22.67
N LEU A 671 -6.57 -26.71 22.35
CA LEU A 671 -6.01 -26.11 21.15
C LEU A 671 -4.48 -26.01 21.21
N GLU A 672 -3.89 -25.71 22.37
CA GLU A 672 -2.43 -25.70 22.57
C GLU A 672 -1.80 -27.08 22.32
N ARG A 673 -2.48 -28.16 22.72
CA ARG A 673 -2.05 -29.54 22.40
C ARG A 673 -2.15 -29.85 20.92
N ALA A 674 -3.25 -29.47 20.27
CA ALA A 674 -3.44 -29.65 18.83
C ALA A 674 -2.39 -28.88 18.01
N MET A 675 -2.11 -27.63 18.38
CA MET A 675 -1.15 -26.74 17.71
C MET A 675 0.30 -26.94 18.13
N ARG A 676 0.57 -27.76 19.17
CA ARG A 676 1.90 -28.02 19.76
C ARG A 676 2.66 -26.75 20.17
N ARG A 677 1.94 -25.68 20.55
CA ARG A 677 2.52 -24.42 21.05
C ARG A 677 1.64 -23.79 22.11
N LYS A 678 2.25 -22.98 22.99
CA LYS A 678 1.51 -22.13 23.92
C LYS A 678 0.91 -20.94 23.17
N LEU A 679 -0.36 -20.64 23.41
CA LEU A 679 -1.14 -19.58 22.76
C LEU A 679 -1.45 -18.46 23.76
N VAL A 680 -1.11 -17.22 23.40
CA VAL A 680 -1.28 -16.06 24.28
C VAL A 680 -2.51 -15.25 23.89
N GLU A 681 -2.77 -15.17 22.60
CA GLU A 681 -3.81 -14.38 21.95
C GLU A 681 -5.22 -14.80 22.40
N PRO A 682 -5.58 -16.11 22.47
CA PRO A 682 -6.92 -16.49 22.95
C PRO A 682 -7.13 -16.16 24.43
N ARG A 683 -6.06 -16.12 25.24
CA ARG A 683 -6.13 -15.72 26.65
C ARG A 683 -6.23 -14.20 26.82
N LEU A 684 -5.68 -13.43 25.89
CA LEU A 684 -5.89 -11.98 25.84
C LEU A 684 -7.31 -11.65 25.37
N ALA A 685 -7.81 -12.30 24.32
CA ALA A 685 -9.20 -12.16 23.86
C ALA A 685 -10.21 -12.54 24.97
N GLN A 686 -9.95 -13.63 25.70
CA GLN A 686 -10.75 -13.99 26.86
C GLN A 686 -10.66 -12.93 27.99
N ALA A 687 -9.48 -12.37 28.25
CA ALA A 687 -9.32 -11.33 29.26
C ALA A 687 -10.11 -10.06 28.88
N ASP A 688 -10.09 -9.64 27.62
CA ASP A 688 -10.85 -8.48 27.14
C ASP A 688 -12.37 -8.71 27.23
N ALA A 689 -12.85 -9.90 26.86
CA ALA A 689 -14.26 -10.26 27.04
C ALA A 689 -14.69 -10.26 28.53
N LEU A 690 -13.78 -10.54 29.45
CA LEU A 690 -13.98 -10.42 30.90
C LEU A 690 -13.84 -8.98 31.42
N LEU A 691 -13.28 -8.05 30.63
CA LEU A 691 -13.10 -6.64 30.98
C LEU A 691 -14.18 -5.71 30.42
N ASP A 692 -15.17 -6.26 29.71
CA ASP A 692 -16.38 -5.54 29.30
C ASP A 692 -17.11 -4.88 30.50
N ALA A 693 -17.98 -3.91 30.24
CA ALA A 693 -18.68 -3.14 31.28
C ALA A 693 -19.44 -4.00 32.31
N ASP A 694 -19.99 -5.13 31.87
CA ASP A 694 -20.74 -6.08 32.74
C ASP A 694 -19.96 -7.36 33.09
N GLY A 695 -18.66 -7.40 32.77
CA GLY A 695 -17.76 -8.54 32.91
C GLY A 695 -17.28 -8.86 34.34
N ASP A 696 -16.28 -9.75 34.43
CA ASP A 696 -15.64 -10.18 35.67
C ASP A 696 -14.13 -9.82 35.64
N ALA A 697 -13.85 -8.59 36.05
CA ALA A 697 -12.49 -8.05 36.09
C ALA A 697 -11.57 -8.79 37.09
N GLU A 698 -12.12 -9.46 38.12
CA GLU A 698 -11.31 -10.30 39.02
C GLU A 698 -10.79 -11.55 38.30
N ARG A 699 -11.63 -12.20 37.47
CA ARG A 699 -11.22 -13.31 36.61
C ARG A 699 -10.23 -12.86 35.54
N ALA A 700 -10.46 -11.71 34.90
CA ALA A 700 -9.51 -11.14 33.94
C ALA A 700 -8.13 -10.92 34.58
N LEU A 701 -8.09 -10.30 35.76
CA LEU A 701 -6.88 -10.08 36.55
C LEU A 701 -6.15 -11.39 36.88
N ALA A 702 -6.89 -12.43 37.29
CA ALA A 702 -6.34 -13.74 37.60
C ALA A 702 -5.74 -14.42 36.36
N LEU A 703 -6.50 -14.46 35.25
CA LEU A 703 -6.10 -15.03 33.96
C LEU A 703 -4.82 -14.36 33.43
N LEU A 704 -4.81 -13.03 33.37
CA LEU A 704 -3.64 -12.25 32.93
C LEU A 704 -2.42 -12.53 33.80
N ALA A 705 -2.57 -12.56 35.13
CA ALA A 705 -1.45 -12.70 36.06
C ALA A 705 -0.84 -14.11 36.11
N SER A 706 -1.65 -15.16 35.92
CA SER A 706 -1.18 -16.55 36.01
C SER A 706 -0.83 -17.17 34.66
N ASP A 707 -1.62 -16.91 33.61
CA ASP A 707 -1.52 -17.67 32.37
C ASP A 707 -0.78 -16.88 31.27
N VAL A 708 -1.05 -15.58 31.16
CA VAL A 708 -0.46 -14.70 30.12
C VAL A 708 0.90 -14.13 30.54
N ARG A 709 0.96 -13.46 31.69
CA ARG A 709 2.14 -12.76 32.21
C ARG A 709 3.44 -13.57 32.13
N PRO A 710 3.52 -14.87 32.49
CA PRO A 710 4.80 -15.59 32.45
C PRO A 710 5.45 -15.62 31.05
N THR A 711 4.63 -15.66 29.99
CA THR A 711 5.11 -15.62 28.60
C THR A 711 5.51 -14.20 28.21
N ILE A 712 4.66 -13.21 28.50
CA ILE A 712 4.91 -11.81 28.18
C ILE A 712 6.15 -11.26 28.93
N ASP A 713 6.30 -11.56 30.21
CA ASP A 713 7.50 -11.20 31.01
C ASP A 713 8.80 -11.75 30.41
N GLY A 714 8.73 -12.92 29.77
CA GLY A 714 9.84 -13.48 28.99
C GLY A 714 10.12 -12.67 27.72
N GLN A 715 9.09 -12.28 26.99
CA GLN A 715 9.20 -11.44 25.79
C GLN A 715 9.73 -10.03 26.13
N VAL A 716 9.15 -9.33 27.12
CA VAL A 716 9.58 -8.00 27.57
C VAL A 716 11.06 -7.98 27.98
N ARG A 717 11.53 -9.01 28.70
CA ARG A 717 12.95 -9.11 29.08
C ARG A 717 13.86 -9.32 27.88
N ARG A 718 13.48 -10.15 26.90
CA ARG A 718 14.26 -10.37 25.67
C ARG A 718 14.28 -9.12 24.79
N VAL A 719 13.11 -8.56 24.47
CA VAL A 719 12.97 -7.35 23.65
C VAL A 719 13.74 -6.19 24.29
N GLY A 720 13.54 -5.91 25.57
CA GLY A 720 14.25 -4.83 26.26
C GLY A 720 15.77 -5.03 26.33
N ALA A 721 16.25 -6.28 26.37
CA ALA A 721 17.69 -6.56 26.26
C ALA A 721 18.19 -6.32 24.82
N SER A 722 17.52 -6.87 23.80
CA SER A 722 17.88 -6.68 22.40
C SER A 722 17.84 -5.21 21.97
N LEU A 723 16.85 -4.43 22.41
CA LEU A 723 16.80 -2.98 22.16
C LEU A 723 17.99 -2.22 22.78
N ALA A 724 18.54 -2.71 23.89
CA ALA A 724 19.67 -2.10 24.57
C ALA A 724 21.04 -2.57 24.04
N SER A 725 21.14 -3.77 23.46
CA SER A 725 22.42 -4.38 23.07
C SER A 725 22.61 -4.66 21.58
N ASP A 726 21.54 -4.68 20.77
CA ASP A 726 21.58 -5.00 19.35
C ASP A 726 21.02 -3.83 18.50
N PRO A 727 21.90 -3.01 17.89
CA PRO A 727 21.49 -1.92 17.00
C PRO A 727 20.68 -2.37 15.77
N LYS A 728 20.86 -3.60 15.27
CA LYS A 728 20.09 -4.13 14.15
C LYS A 728 18.67 -4.48 14.57
N PHE A 729 18.50 -5.09 15.75
CA PHE A 729 17.18 -5.29 16.32
C PHE A 729 16.50 -3.95 16.64
N ALA A 730 17.22 -2.98 17.19
CA ALA A 730 16.67 -1.65 17.47
C ALA A 730 16.26 -0.88 16.20
N ALA A 731 16.97 -1.05 15.07
CA ALA A 731 16.53 -0.56 13.77
C ALA A 731 15.24 -1.28 13.33
N ARG A 732 15.29 -2.61 13.15
CA ARG A 732 14.13 -3.43 12.76
C ARG A 732 12.88 -3.18 13.60
N TRP A 733 13.05 -2.94 14.90
CA TRP A 733 11.96 -2.56 15.80
C TRP A 733 11.35 -1.22 15.40
N ARG A 734 12.15 -0.14 15.31
CA ARG A 734 11.67 1.19 14.87
C ARG A 734 11.02 1.15 13.48
N ASP A 735 11.55 0.32 12.59
CA ASP A 735 11.14 0.22 11.19
C ASP A 735 9.86 -0.64 10.97
N GLY A 736 9.20 -1.12 12.05
CA GLY A 736 7.95 -1.90 11.99
C GLY A 736 8.13 -3.42 11.82
N LEU A 737 9.36 -3.90 11.62
CA LEU A 737 9.64 -5.30 11.24
C LEU A 737 9.47 -6.33 12.40
N GLU A 738 8.80 -5.95 13.48
CA GLU A 738 8.47 -6.76 14.66
C GLU A 738 7.03 -6.45 15.18
N ASP A 739 6.14 -5.88 14.34
CA ASP A 739 4.84 -5.32 14.76
C ASP A 739 3.85 -6.31 15.37
N GLU A 740 3.85 -7.59 14.96
CA GLU A 740 3.08 -8.65 15.63
C GLU A 740 3.47 -8.79 17.12
N ARG A 741 4.76 -8.62 17.43
CA ARG A 741 5.28 -8.66 18.80
C ARG A 741 4.95 -7.36 19.54
N ARG A 742 5.05 -6.20 18.89
CA ARG A 742 4.67 -4.90 19.47
C ARG A 742 3.19 -4.88 19.86
N THR A 743 2.32 -5.23 18.92
CA THR A 743 0.86 -5.30 19.10
C THR A 743 0.48 -6.21 20.26
N ARG A 744 1.02 -7.43 20.32
CA ARG A 744 0.81 -8.37 21.45
C ARG A 744 1.23 -7.78 22.80
N LEU A 745 2.37 -7.08 22.88
CA LEU A 745 2.84 -6.45 24.12
C LEU A 745 1.94 -5.27 24.53
N ARG A 746 1.55 -4.41 23.58
CA ARG A 746 0.66 -3.27 23.79
C ARG A 746 -0.74 -3.72 24.25
N TRP A 747 -1.29 -4.76 23.62
CA TRP A 747 -2.56 -5.40 23.99
C TRP A 747 -2.53 -5.88 25.45
N TYR A 748 -1.55 -6.71 25.81
CA TYR A 748 -1.40 -7.17 27.19
C TYR A 748 -1.30 -6.02 28.20
N VAL A 749 -0.53 -4.98 27.91
CA VAL A 749 -0.38 -3.83 28.84
C VAL A 749 -1.67 -3.06 28.99
N SER A 750 -2.43 -2.85 27.91
CA SER A 750 -3.75 -2.20 27.98
C SER A 750 -4.71 -3.00 28.85
N SER A 751 -4.85 -4.30 28.57
CA SER A 751 -5.71 -5.23 29.31
C SER A 751 -5.32 -5.33 30.79
N ALA A 752 -4.01 -5.38 31.09
CA ALA A 752 -3.50 -5.44 32.45
C ALA A 752 -3.74 -4.14 33.23
N LEU A 753 -3.62 -2.97 32.60
CA LEU A 753 -3.93 -1.70 33.24
C LEU A 753 -5.44 -1.56 33.50
N GLU A 754 -6.27 -1.97 32.56
CA GLU A 754 -7.73 -1.92 32.70
C GLU A 754 -8.22 -2.90 33.79
N ALA A 755 -7.70 -4.14 33.80
CA ALA A 755 -7.98 -5.12 34.84
C ALA A 755 -7.60 -4.61 36.24
N VAL A 756 -6.46 -3.93 36.40
CA VAL A 756 -6.08 -3.36 37.69
C VAL A 756 -6.92 -2.12 38.05
N ALA A 757 -7.43 -1.37 37.07
CA ALA A 757 -8.25 -0.18 37.30
C ALA A 757 -9.71 -0.48 37.69
N ARG A 758 -10.32 -1.54 37.11
CA ARG A 758 -11.72 -1.95 37.39
C ARG A 758 -11.86 -2.72 38.72
N VAL A 759 -10.77 -3.32 39.19
CA VAL A 759 -10.70 -4.13 40.42
C VAL A 759 -10.53 -3.19 41.62
N ASP A 760 -11.56 -3.08 42.48
CA ASP A 760 -11.62 -2.11 43.59
C ASP A 760 -10.30 -2.07 44.39
N ALA A 761 -9.68 -0.89 44.36
CA ALA A 761 -8.41 -0.65 45.01
C ALA A 761 -8.47 -0.90 46.52
N ALA A 762 -9.61 -0.71 47.20
CA ALA A 762 -9.70 -0.94 48.65
C ALA A 762 -9.58 -2.43 49.01
N ALA A 763 -10.47 -3.29 48.50
CA ALA A 763 -10.50 -4.70 48.86
C ALA A 763 -9.31 -5.51 48.29
N LEU A 764 -8.70 -5.06 47.18
CA LEU A 764 -7.86 -5.90 46.33
C LEU A 764 -6.41 -5.38 46.19
N ARG A 765 -6.07 -4.25 46.83
CA ARG A 765 -4.73 -3.62 46.83
C ARG A 765 -3.58 -4.61 47.07
N ASN A 766 -3.79 -5.58 47.97
CA ASN A 766 -2.79 -6.54 48.44
C ASN A 766 -2.84 -7.92 47.74
N ARG A 767 -3.77 -8.19 46.82
CA ARG A 767 -3.82 -9.50 46.13
C ARG A 767 -2.62 -9.68 45.21
N ALA A 768 -2.01 -10.87 45.24
CA ALA A 768 -0.80 -11.17 44.46
C ALA A 768 -0.98 -10.94 42.93
N PRO A 769 -2.08 -11.35 42.27
CA PRO A 769 -2.30 -11.06 40.85
C PRO A 769 -2.14 -9.58 40.47
N ARG A 770 -2.75 -8.66 41.24
CA ARG A 770 -2.66 -7.21 41.00
C ARG A 770 -1.21 -6.72 41.05
N ARG A 771 -0.46 -7.09 42.10
CA ARG A 771 0.95 -6.71 42.25
C ARG A 771 1.79 -7.24 41.08
N LEU A 772 1.59 -8.49 40.70
CA LEU A 772 2.35 -9.15 39.64
C LEU A 772 2.10 -8.56 38.23
N LEU A 773 0.90 -8.05 37.96
CA LEU A 773 0.62 -7.30 36.73
C LEU A 773 1.25 -5.91 36.75
N LEU A 774 1.16 -5.17 37.86
CA LEU A 774 1.82 -3.87 37.99
C LEU A 774 3.35 -3.97 37.82
N GLU A 775 3.99 -4.99 38.42
CA GLU A 775 5.42 -5.29 38.22
C GLU A 775 5.78 -5.63 36.76
N SER A 776 4.85 -6.24 36.02
CA SER A 776 5.01 -6.60 34.60
C SER A 776 4.90 -5.37 33.69
N VAL A 777 3.88 -4.54 33.92
CA VAL A 777 3.66 -3.28 33.19
C VAL A 777 4.79 -2.28 33.47
N GLU A 778 5.24 -2.14 34.73
CA GLU A 778 6.41 -1.31 35.09
C GLU A 778 7.65 -1.72 34.29
N ARG A 779 7.91 -3.02 34.18
CA ARG A 779 9.05 -3.55 33.41
C ARG A 779 8.93 -3.30 31.90
N TRP A 780 7.72 -3.31 31.33
CA TRP A 780 7.51 -2.95 29.93
C TRP A 780 7.72 -1.45 29.70
N MET A 781 7.20 -0.58 30.58
CA MET A 781 7.42 0.86 30.46
C MET A 781 8.89 1.23 30.57
N ASP A 782 9.62 0.64 31.52
CA ASP A 782 11.02 0.98 31.77
C ASP A 782 12.00 0.43 30.73
N ARG A 783 11.61 -0.58 29.93
CA ARG A 783 12.51 -1.25 28.97
C ARG A 783 12.08 -1.25 27.51
N VAL A 784 10.81 -0.95 27.22
CA VAL A 784 10.24 -1.10 25.87
C VAL A 784 9.43 0.12 25.46
N ALA A 785 8.48 0.60 26.26
CA ALA A 785 7.46 1.58 25.83
C ALA A 785 7.99 2.88 25.20
N PHE A 786 9.15 3.37 25.67
CA PHE A 786 9.78 4.60 25.20
C PHE A 786 10.85 4.39 24.12
N LEU A 787 11.11 3.13 23.75
CA LEU A 787 11.87 2.70 22.57
C LEU A 787 10.93 2.17 21.46
N ASP A 788 9.70 1.85 21.85
CA ASP A 788 8.55 1.52 21.03
C ASP A 788 7.71 2.77 20.75
N LEU A 789 8.30 3.74 20.06
CA LEU A 789 7.58 4.83 19.43
C LEU A 789 7.44 4.49 17.96
N ASP A 790 6.20 4.31 17.51
CA ASP A 790 5.89 4.31 16.09
C ASP A 790 6.04 5.73 15.52
N PRO A 791 6.49 5.93 14.27
CA PRO A 791 6.48 7.26 13.64
C PRO A 791 5.09 7.94 13.64
N SER A 792 4.01 7.15 13.67
CA SER A 792 2.61 7.60 13.76
C SER A 792 2.07 7.74 15.19
N GLU A 793 2.88 7.52 16.24
CA GLU A 793 2.46 7.63 17.64
C GLU A 793 3.15 8.78 18.38
N SER A 794 2.37 9.59 19.09
CA SER A 794 2.95 10.58 20.00
C SER A 794 3.62 9.95 21.22
N LEU A 795 4.85 10.39 21.52
CA LEU A 795 5.51 10.18 22.81
C LEU A 795 4.63 10.58 24.01
N LEU A 796 3.81 11.64 23.87
CA LEU A 796 2.91 12.06 24.94
C LEU A 796 1.73 11.09 25.13
N ALA A 797 1.34 10.30 24.12
CA ALA A 797 0.36 9.23 24.30
C ALA A 797 0.90 8.08 25.17
N ARG A 798 2.21 7.79 25.12
CA ARG A 798 2.84 6.85 26.07
C ARG A 798 2.73 7.35 27.52
N TYR A 799 2.85 8.66 27.76
CA TYR A 799 2.63 9.23 29.09
C TYR A 799 1.19 9.11 29.60
N ALA A 800 0.17 8.98 28.73
CA ALA A 800 -1.19 8.63 29.16
C ALA A 800 -1.29 7.20 29.70
N ALA A 801 -0.51 6.25 29.17
CA ALA A 801 -0.39 4.90 29.74
C ALA A 801 0.36 4.92 31.09
N VAL A 802 1.40 5.75 31.23
CA VAL A 802 2.09 5.97 32.53
C VAL A 802 1.15 6.58 33.58
N GLY A 803 0.31 7.55 33.19
CA GLY A 803 -0.74 8.10 34.06
C GLY A 803 -1.73 7.03 34.52
N ARG A 804 -2.24 6.19 33.59
CA ARG A 804 -3.08 5.04 33.92
C ARG A 804 -2.39 4.03 34.86
N TYR A 805 -1.10 3.75 34.67
CA TYR A 805 -0.32 2.92 35.58
C TYR A 805 -0.23 3.50 37.00
N TYR A 806 0.10 4.78 37.14
CA TYR A 806 0.18 5.40 38.46
C TYR A 806 -1.18 5.46 39.15
N ARG A 807 -2.26 5.69 38.40
CA ARG A 807 -3.64 5.62 38.91
C ARG A 807 -3.99 4.21 39.38
N ALA A 808 -3.62 3.20 38.58
CA ALA A 808 -3.79 1.80 38.90
C ALA A 808 -2.94 1.34 40.11
N ARG A 809 -1.85 2.04 40.43
CA ARG A 809 -0.94 1.73 41.55
C ARG A 809 -1.34 2.42 42.87
N GLY A 810 -1.59 3.73 42.82
CA GLY A 810 -1.76 4.63 43.97
C GLY A 810 -3.20 4.98 44.30
N ASP A 811 -3.40 6.19 44.86
CA ASP A 811 -4.73 6.77 45.06
C ASP A 811 -5.05 7.78 43.94
N ARG A 812 -6.28 7.74 43.41
CA ARG A 812 -6.66 8.53 42.22
C ARG A 812 -6.67 10.04 42.50
N PRO A 813 -7.30 10.55 43.57
CA PRO A 813 -7.30 11.99 43.86
C PRO A 813 -5.89 12.53 44.15
N GLU A 814 -5.02 11.75 44.82
CA GLU A 814 -3.63 12.16 45.06
C GLU A 814 -2.86 12.32 43.73
N LEU A 815 -3.00 11.35 42.81
CA LEU A 815 -2.34 11.46 41.50
C LEU A 815 -2.85 12.68 40.72
N GLU A 816 -4.16 12.85 40.62
CA GLU A 816 -4.76 13.97 39.87
C GLU A 816 -4.33 15.32 40.43
N GLN A 817 -4.34 15.49 41.76
CA GLN A 817 -3.87 16.71 42.42
C GLN A 817 -2.40 16.99 42.10
N ARG A 818 -1.55 15.95 42.10
CA ARG A 818 -0.11 16.07 41.85
C ARG A 818 0.24 16.27 40.38
N VAL A 819 -0.58 15.76 39.46
CA VAL A 819 -0.48 16.02 38.02
C VAL A 819 -0.93 17.45 37.70
N ASP A 820 -2.05 17.94 38.27
CA ASP A 820 -2.51 19.33 38.04
C ASP A 820 -1.52 20.36 38.64
N ALA A 821 -0.94 20.05 39.80
CA ALA A 821 0.12 20.86 40.42
C ALA A 821 1.48 20.78 39.70
N ALA A 822 1.66 19.91 38.70
CA ALA A 822 2.92 19.76 38.01
C ALA A 822 3.22 20.94 37.06
N GLY A 823 4.38 21.57 37.28
CA GLY A 823 4.95 22.56 36.36
C GLY A 823 5.20 21.98 34.96
N PRO A 824 5.50 22.83 33.97
CA PRO A 824 5.83 22.35 32.63
C PRO A 824 7.08 21.45 32.69
N PRO A 825 7.14 20.38 31.87
CA PRO A 825 8.34 19.56 31.79
C PRO A 825 9.50 20.41 31.26
N ARG A 826 10.70 20.18 31.81
CA ARG A 826 11.91 20.85 31.32
C ARG A 826 12.23 20.30 29.92
N PRO A 827 12.51 21.15 28.92
CA PRO A 827 13.00 20.70 27.62
C PRO A 827 14.25 19.83 27.83
N LEU A 828 14.23 18.62 27.27
CA LEU A 828 15.30 17.64 27.44
C LEU A 828 15.56 16.92 26.13
N GLU A 829 16.83 16.62 25.90
CA GLU A 829 17.28 15.82 24.77
C GLU A 829 16.69 14.40 24.86
N ALA A 830 16.30 13.86 23.70
CA ALA A 830 15.61 12.57 23.58
C ALA A 830 16.20 11.37 24.37
N PRO A 831 17.53 11.24 24.60
CA PRO A 831 18.11 10.11 25.33
C PRO A 831 17.55 9.85 26.75
N LEU A 832 16.86 10.80 27.37
CA LEU A 832 16.36 10.67 28.76
C LEU A 832 14.99 9.98 28.88
N HIS A 833 14.17 9.93 27.82
CA HIS A 833 12.90 9.20 27.84
C HIS A 833 13.13 7.68 27.79
N ALA A 834 14.10 7.25 26.98
CA ALA A 834 14.54 5.86 26.88
C ALA A 834 15.29 5.35 28.12
N ARG A 835 15.85 6.25 28.94
CA ARG A 835 16.59 5.92 30.17
C ARG A 835 15.69 6.10 31.38
N ARG A 836 14.98 5.02 31.75
CA ARG A 836 14.07 4.95 32.88
C ARG A 836 14.66 4.11 34.01
N THR A 837 14.60 4.64 35.23
CA THR A 837 15.03 3.95 36.45
C THR A 837 13.89 4.00 37.47
N SER A 838 13.23 2.87 37.69
CA SER A 838 12.11 2.72 38.62
C SER A 838 12.36 3.37 39.99
N GLY A 839 11.36 4.06 40.55
CA GLY A 839 11.40 4.61 41.91
C GLY A 839 10.72 5.98 42.03
N LYS A 840 10.79 6.59 43.23
CA LYS A 840 10.13 7.88 43.51
C LYS A 840 10.58 9.00 42.57
N ALA A 841 11.88 9.09 42.26
CA ALA A 841 12.40 10.12 41.37
C ALA A 841 11.82 10.05 39.93
N LEU A 842 11.53 8.84 39.44
CA LEU A 842 10.87 8.64 38.15
C LEU A 842 9.41 9.09 38.20
N PHE A 843 8.70 8.80 39.29
CA PHE A 843 7.33 9.29 39.50
C PHE A 843 7.28 10.82 39.47
N GLU A 844 8.09 11.52 40.28
CA GLU A 844 8.11 13.00 40.28
C GLU A 844 8.46 13.58 38.89
N ARG A 845 9.37 12.93 38.16
CA ARG A 845 9.76 13.32 36.79
C ARG A 845 8.60 13.19 35.81
N ASP A 846 7.88 12.08 35.87
CA ASP A 846 6.84 11.73 34.89
C ASP A 846 5.55 12.55 35.11
N LEU A 847 5.27 13.06 36.32
CA LEU A 847 4.11 13.94 36.60
C LEU A 847 3.97 15.11 35.61
N ALA A 848 5.06 15.82 35.33
CA ALA A 848 5.07 16.97 34.41
C ALA A 848 4.77 16.57 32.95
N TRP A 849 5.17 15.37 32.55
CA TRP A 849 4.91 14.82 31.22
C TRP A 849 3.49 14.27 31.08
N ILE A 850 2.95 13.66 32.13
CA ILE A 850 1.53 13.26 32.22
C ILE A 850 0.65 14.51 32.14
N ALA A 851 0.98 15.57 32.89
CA ALA A 851 0.26 16.84 32.84
C ALA A 851 0.34 17.55 31.47
N ALA A 852 1.38 17.27 30.68
CA ALA A 852 1.57 17.76 29.32
C ALA A 852 0.97 16.83 28.24
N SER A 853 0.30 15.73 28.60
CA SER A 853 -0.29 14.77 27.66
C SER A 853 -1.77 15.05 27.40
N PRO A 854 -2.18 15.47 26.19
CA PRO A 854 -3.60 15.64 25.86
C PRO A 854 -4.37 14.32 25.95
N SER A 855 -3.75 13.20 25.55
CA SER A 855 -4.34 11.85 25.65
C SER A 855 -4.64 11.41 27.09
N HIS A 856 -3.89 11.91 28.10
CA HIS A 856 -4.19 11.61 29.49
C HIS A 856 -5.51 12.27 29.92
N TRP A 857 -5.63 13.58 29.69
CA TRP A 857 -6.83 14.34 30.07
C TRP A 857 -8.07 13.91 29.28
N TRP A 858 -7.91 13.55 28.00
CA TRP A 858 -8.99 12.95 27.22
C TRP A 858 -9.48 11.62 27.80
N ALA A 859 -8.58 10.74 28.27
CA ALA A 859 -8.97 9.48 28.89
C ALA A 859 -9.76 9.71 30.20
N GLU A 860 -9.47 10.77 30.96
CA GLU A 860 -10.25 11.16 32.13
C GLU A 860 -11.65 11.72 31.76
N VAL A 861 -11.80 12.38 30.60
CA VAL A 861 -13.12 12.80 30.06
C VAL A 861 -13.95 11.58 29.65
N ALA A 862 -13.36 10.63 28.95
CA ALA A 862 -14.06 9.40 28.57
C ALA A 862 -14.56 8.60 29.78
N LEU A 863 -13.73 8.51 30.83
CA LEU A 863 -14.11 7.84 32.09
C LEU A 863 -15.18 8.61 32.88
N LEU A 864 -15.21 9.94 32.79
CA LEU A 864 -16.31 10.73 33.35
C LEU A 864 -17.64 10.35 32.69
N PHE A 865 -17.66 10.20 31.36
CA PHE A 865 -18.83 9.75 30.61
C PHE A 865 -19.24 8.31 30.94
N GLU A 866 -18.30 7.37 31.04
CA GLU A 866 -18.59 5.97 31.40
C GLU A 866 -19.18 5.84 32.82
N ALA A 867 -18.67 6.62 33.77
CA ALA A 867 -19.16 6.63 35.16
C ALA A 867 -20.50 7.36 35.34
N SER A 868 -20.78 8.38 34.52
CA SER A 868 -22.00 9.20 34.59
C SER A 868 -23.18 8.47 33.94
N ARG A 869 -23.81 7.52 34.67
CA ARG A 869 -24.99 6.80 34.18
C ARG A 869 -26.29 7.63 34.23
N GLU A 870 -26.45 8.46 35.25
CA GLU A 870 -27.66 9.27 35.47
C GLU A 870 -27.37 10.76 35.24
N GLU A 871 -26.50 11.36 36.06
CA GLU A 871 -26.10 12.76 35.96
C GLU A 871 -24.63 12.91 35.57
N LEU A 872 -24.33 13.89 34.72
CA LEU A 872 -22.98 14.23 34.27
C LEU A 872 -22.45 15.44 35.06
N ASP A 873 -21.30 15.30 35.72
CA ASP A 873 -20.64 16.43 36.40
C ASP A 873 -20.04 17.41 35.37
N VAL A 874 -20.85 18.39 34.99
CA VAL A 874 -20.49 19.48 34.05
C VAL A 874 -19.33 20.33 34.59
N GLY A 875 -19.22 20.49 35.91
CA GLY A 875 -18.13 21.22 36.56
C GLY A 875 -16.80 20.49 36.38
N ARG A 876 -16.79 19.17 36.60
CA ARG A 876 -15.62 18.32 36.36
C ARG A 876 -15.28 18.21 34.88
N LEU A 877 -16.26 18.17 33.99
CA LEU A 877 -16.03 18.21 32.54
C LEU A 877 -15.31 19.51 32.12
N ALA A 878 -15.80 20.67 32.56
CA ALA A 878 -15.16 21.96 32.28
C ALA A 878 -13.74 22.04 32.89
N TRP A 879 -13.54 21.52 34.10
CA TRP A 879 -12.23 21.41 34.73
C TRP A 879 -11.26 20.58 33.87
N LEU A 880 -11.70 19.41 33.38
CA LEU A 880 -10.90 18.52 32.51
C LEU A 880 -10.58 19.19 31.16
N ALA A 881 -11.54 19.90 30.57
CA ALA A 881 -11.35 20.61 29.30
C ALA A 881 -10.24 21.67 29.42
N GLU A 882 -10.23 22.45 30.49
CA GLU A 882 -9.17 23.43 30.77
C GLU A 882 -7.78 22.75 30.88
N ARG A 883 -7.69 21.55 31.50
CA ARG A 883 -6.43 20.81 31.61
C ARG A 883 -5.96 20.28 30.26
N PHE A 884 -6.87 19.78 29.43
CA PHE A 884 -6.57 19.34 28.07
C PHE A 884 -5.97 20.48 27.23
N GLU A 885 -6.60 21.66 27.23
CA GLU A 885 -6.09 22.83 26.50
C GLU A 885 -4.71 23.27 26.98
N ARG A 886 -4.47 23.28 28.31
CA ARG A 886 -3.14 23.54 28.87
C ARG A 886 -2.12 22.48 28.45
N ALA A 887 -2.50 21.21 28.38
CA ALA A 887 -1.64 20.12 27.92
C ALA A 887 -1.31 20.27 26.42
N ARG A 888 -2.28 20.63 25.58
CA ARG A 888 -2.09 20.92 24.15
C ARG A 888 -1.15 22.11 23.93
N GLY A 889 -1.31 23.18 24.69
CA GLY A 889 -0.38 24.32 24.69
C GLY A 889 1.05 23.90 25.09
N ARG A 890 1.19 23.05 26.11
CA ARG A 890 2.50 22.47 26.52
C ARG A 890 3.09 21.61 25.40
N ALA A 891 2.33 20.70 24.79
CA ALA A 891 2.77 19.84 23.69
C ALA A 891 3.33 20.65 22.49
N ARG A 892 2.62 21.71 22.08
CA ARG A 892 3.07 22.67 21.05
C ARG A 892 4.40 23.33 21.44
N SER A 893 4.52 23.83 22.68
CA SER A 893 5.76 24.48 23.16
C SER A 893 6.97 23.56 23.23
N LEU A 894 6.76 22.23 23.29
CA LEU A 894 7.80 21.20 23.31
C LEU A 894 8.15 20.66 21.91
N ALA A 895 7.49 21.17 20.86
CA ALA A 895 7.51 20.58 19.51
C ALA A 895 7.10 19.09 19.45
N MET A 896 6.24 18.65 20.40
CA MET A 896 5.69 17.29 20.49
C MET A 896 4.21 17.23 20.09
N ASP A 897 3.81 18.12 19.18
CA ASP A 897 2.44 18.19 18.69
C ASP A 897 2.13 17.01 17.74
N HIS A 898 0.91 16.45 17.82
CA HIS A 898 0.51 15.27 17.05
C HIS A 898 -0.84 15.49 16.36
N PRO A 899 -1.09 14.90 15.16
CA PRO A 899 -2.39 14.98 14.49
C PRO A 899 -3.55 14.47 15.35
N ASP A 900 -3.39 13.34 16.05
CA ASP A 900 -4.43 12.80 16.95
C ASP A 900 -4.94 13.82 17.97
N PHE A 901 -4.09 14.72 18.45
CA PHE A 901 -4.49 15.70 19.46
C PHE A 901 -5.46 16.73 18.89
N GLU A 902 -5.47 16.98 17.58
CA GLU A 902 -6.50 17.81 16.92
C GLU A 902 -7.85 17.09 16.91
N ARG A 903 -7.85 15.77 16.66
CA ARG A 903 -9.04 14.91 16.81
C ARG A 903 -9.57 14.93 18.24
N LEU A 904 -8.70 14.75 19.24
CA LEU A 904 -9.11 14.80 20.66
C LEU A 904 -9.63 16.19 21.07
N GLU A 905 -8.98 17.27 20.63
CA GLU A 905 -9.40 18.67 20.86
C GLU A 905 -10.80 18.93 20.28
N ARG A 906 -11.05 18.48 19.04
CA ARG A 906 -12.35 18.58 18.37
C ARG A 906 -13.44 17.82 19.13
N ASN A 907 -13.16 16.60 19.59
CA ASN A 907 -14.14 15.75 20.26
C ASN A 907 -14.48 16.28 21.67
N LEU A 908 -13.49 16.83 22.39
CA LEU A 908 -13.72 17.56 23.63
C LEU A 908 -14.63 18.77 23.41
N ARG A 909 -14.36 19.59 22.40
CA ARG A 909 -15.17 20.77 22.09
C ARG A 909 -16.57 20.43 21.58
N LEU A 910 -16.73 19.28 20.91
CA LEU A 910 -18.04 18.72 20.57
C LEU A 910 -18.83 18.44 21.85
N ILE A 911 -18.23 17.72 22.80
CA ILE A 911 -18.84 17.41 24.10
C ILE A 911 -19.22 18.70 24.85
N GLU A 912 -18.33 19.69 24.93
CA GLU A 912 -18.64 21.00 25.53
C GLU A 912 -19.79 21.74 24.84
N ALA A 913 -19.86 21.68 23.51
CA ALA A 913 -20.93 22.31 22.74
C ALA A 913 -22.27 21.60 22.90
N LEU A 914 -22.27 20.27 23.04
CA LEU A 914 -23.46 19.46 23.33
C LEU A 914 -23.98 19.74 24.74
N VAL A 915 -23.15 19.56 25.78
CA VAL A 915 -23.54 19.71 27.19
C VAL A 915 -23.84 21.18 27.51
N GLY A 916 -23.06 22.12 26.98
CA GLY A 916 -23.25 23.56 27.14
C GLY A 916 -24.28 24.20 26.22
N GLN A 917 -25.02 23.41 25.42
CA GLN A 917 -26.09 23.85 24.51
C GLN A 917 -25.66 25.01 23.58
N ARG A 918 -24.53 24.84 22.86
CA ARG A 918 -23.90 25.88 22.03
C ARG A 918 -24.10 25.62 20.51
N PRO A 919 -25.28 25.90 19.91
CA PRO A 919 -25.57 25.52 18.53
C PRO A 919 -24.64 26.14 17.48
N ALA A 920 -24.13 27.35 17.70
CA ALA A 920 -23.17 27.98 16.78
C ALA A 920 -21.80 27.28 16.79
N GLU A 921 -21.33 26.82 17.95
CA GLU A 921 -20.07 26.07 18.05
C GLU A 921 -20.24 24.65 17.49
N LEU A 922 -21.38 23.99 17.78
CA LEU A 922 -21.72 22.68 17.23
C LEU A 922 -21.76 22.70 15.69
N ARG A 923 -22.47 23.66 15.08
CA ARG A 923 -22.51 23.82 13.61
C ARG A 923 -21.11 23.95 13.00
N ARG A 924 -20.25 24.78 13.61
CA ARG A 924 -18.85 24.98 13.16
C ARG A 924 -18.03 23.69 13.23
N LEU A 925 -18.17 22.92 14.31
CA LEU A 925 -17.46 21.65 14.50
C LEU A 925 -17.94 20.58 13.52
N LEU A 926 -19.26 20.37 13.43
CA LEU A 926 -19.84 19.37 12.54
C LEU A 926 -19.56 19.69 11.06
N ARG A 927 -19.60 20.97 10.66
CA ARG A 927 -19.21 21.39 9.30
C ARG A 927 -17.75 21.04 8.99
N GLY A 928 -16.85 21.20 9.96
CA GLY A 928 -15.45 20.81 9.80
C GLY A 928 -15.29 19.30 9.51
N VAL A 929 -16.08 18.47 10.19
CA VAL A 929 -16.14 17.02 9.98
C VAL A 929 -16.80 16.67 8.64
N GLY A 930 -17.87 17.38 8.27
CA GLY A 930 -18.55 17.24 6.98
C GLY A 930 -17.61 17.51 5.80
N LEU A 931 -16.84 18.60 5.88
CA LEU A 931 -15.85 19.01 4.88
C LEU A 931 -14.59 18.14 4.82
N ALA A 932 -14.22 17.47 5.93
CA ALA A 932 -13.07 16.57 5.96
C ALA A 932 -13.33 15.20 5.29
N ASP A 933 -14.60 14.82 5.16
CA ASP A 933 -15.09 13.60 4.51
C ASP A 933 -14.60 12.25 5.08
N ASP A 934 -13.75 12.25 6.11
CA ASP A 934 -13.25 11.04 6.78
C ASP A 934 -14.35 10.28 7.53
N ARG A 935 -14.55 9.01 7.14
CA ARG A 935 -15.53 8.09 7.75
C ARG A 935 -15.28 7.87 9.25
N ARG A 936 -14.02 7.79 9.68
CA ARG A 936 -13.64 7.51 11.09
C ARG A 936 -14.00 8.70 11.96
N ASP A 937 -13.70 9.91 11.50
CA ASP A 937 -14.10 11.15 12.17
C ASP A 937 -15.63 11.24 12.31
N ARG A 938 -16.39 10.97 11.23
CA ARG A 938 -17.87 10.92 11.30
C ARG A 938 -18.37 9.88 12.31
N THR A 939 -17.79 8.68 12.32
CA THR A 939 -18.20 7.58 13.20
C THR A 939 -17.89 7.88 14.68
N GLU A 940 -16.74 8.49 14.97
CA GLU A 940 -16.36 8.90 16.32
C GLU A 940 -17.28 10.02 16.84
N VAL A 941 -17.52 11.05 16.04
CA VAL A 941 -18.41 12.18 16.39
C VAL A 941 -19.86 11.69 16.57
N ALA A 942 -20.33 10.77 15.72
CA ALA A 942 -21.62 10.10 15.87
C ALA A 942 -21.72 9.33 17.21
N SER A 943 -20.68 8.59 17.58
CA SER A 943 -20.62 7.86 18.85
C SER A 943 -20.70 8.80 20.05
N TRP A 944 -20.02 9.96 20.01
CA TRP A 944 -20.09 10.97 21.08
C TRP A 944 -21.44 11.68 21.17
N VAL A 945 -22.08 12.00 20.04
CA VAL A 945 -23.46 12.54 20.01
C VAL A 945 -24.45 11.54 20.64
N ALA A 946 -24.27 10.25 20.37
CA ALA A 946 -25.12 9.19 20.92
C ALA A 946 -24.88 8.94 22.41
N ALA A 947 -23.62 8.85 22.84
CA ALA A 947 -23.26 8.67 24.25
C ALA A 947 -23.70 9.85 25.13
N ALA A 948 -23.67 11.08 24.58
CA ALA A 948 -24.16 12.27 25.28
C ALA A 948 -25.69 12.31 25.41
N ALA A 949 -26.46 11.58 24.59
CA ALA A 949 -27.92 11.73 24.47
C ALA A 949 -28.66 11.73 25.82
N ARG A 950 -28.34 10.78 26.71
CA ARG A 950 -28.96 10.66 28.04
C ARG A 950 -28.79 11.89 28.95
N HIS A 951 -27.82 12.75 28.67
CA HIS A 951 -27.52 13.96 29.45
C HIS A 951 -28.06 15.25 28.80
N LEU A 952 -28.73 15.15 27.64
CA LEU A 952 -29.24 16.32 26.91
C LEU A 952 -30.78 16.40 27.02
N PRO A 953 -31.36 17.60 27.20
CA PRO A 953 -32.81 17.79 27.05
C PRO A 953 -33.28 17.36 25.66
N LEU A 954 -34.46 16.72 25.58
CA LEU A 954 -34.94 16.11 24.34
C LEU A 954 -35.12 17.12 23.19
N ASP A 955 -35.62 18.33 23.50
CA ASP A 955 -35.76 19.41 22.51
C ASP A 955 -34.41 19.90 21.96
N TRP A 956 -33.40 20.02 22.85
CA TRP A 956 -32.04 20.36 22.44
C TRP A 956 -31.42 19.24 21.60
N TYR A 957 -31.61 17.97 21.98
CA TYR A 957 -31.15 16.84 21.19
C TYR A 957 -31.80 16.80 19.81
N ARG A 958 -33.08 17.16 19.68
CA ARG A 958 -33.72 17.33 18.37
C ARG A 958 -33.02 18.41 17.53
N GLU A 959 -32.65 19.56 18.12
CA GLU A 959 -31.83 20.57 17.39
C GLU A 959 -30.44 20.01 17.03
N VAL A 960 -29.78 19.23 17.90
CA VAL A 960 -28.49 18.58 17.62
C VAL A 960 -28.56 17.69 16.38
N ILE A 961 -29.60 16.86 16.23
CA ILE A 961 -29.76 15.98 15.07
C ILE A 961 -30.15 16.76 13.81
N GLU A 962 -30.95 17.82 13.92
CA GLU A 962 -31.21 18.74 12.81
C GLU A 962 -29.96 19.55 12.40
N ILE A 963 -29.01 19.80 13.32
CA ILE A 963 -27.69 20.36 13.01
C ILE A 963 -26.80 19.31 12.32
N TRP A 964 -26.79 18.06 12.81
CA TRP A 964 -26.10 16.94 12.17
C TRP A 964 -26.54 16.74 10.72
N SER A 965 -27.85 16.73 10.47
CA SER A 965 -28.41 16.55 9.13
C SER A 965 -27.89 17.59 8.13
N ARG A 966 -27.88 18.87 8.53
CA ARG A 966 -27.47 19.99 7.68
C ARG A 966 -25.96 20.11 7.46
N GLU A 967 -25.14 19.76 8.46
CA GLU A 967 -23.69 20.03 8.43
C GLU A 967 -22.84 18.80 8.13
N ILE A 968 -23.36 17.57 8.31
CA ILE A 968 -22.68 16.29 8.00
C ILE A 968 -23.50 15.41 7.05
N GLY A 969 -24.81 15.22 7.31
CA GLY A 969 -25.71 14.44 6.43
C GLY A 969 -25.35 12.95 6.22
N SER A 970 -24.47 12.38 7.04
CA SER A 970 -23.93 11.02 6.85
C SER A 970 -24.99 9.93 7.05
N LYS A 971 -25.46 9.34 5.95
CA LYS A 971 -26.43 8.24 5.93
C LYS A 971 -26.09 7.07 6.88
N PRO A 972 -24.87 6.48 6.87
CA PRO A 972 -24.51 5.36 7.76
C PRO A 972 -24.20 5.76 9.20
N SER A 973 -24.61 6.96 9.65
CA SER A 973 -24.41 7.41 11.03
C SER A 973 -25.70 7.58 11.82
N TYR A 974 -26.87 7.66 11.16
CA TYR A 974 -28.13 7.93 11.85
C TYR A 974 -28.57 6.77 12.76
N PHE A 975 -28.68 5.56 12.22
CA PHE A 975 -29.07 4.40 13.03
C PHE A 975 -27.94 3.93 13.96
N TRP A 976 -26.67 4.21 13.64
CA TRP A 976 -25.57 4.14 14.61
C TRP A 976 -25.82 5.03 15.83
N ILE A 977 -26.17 6.31 15.63
CA ILE A 977 -26.51 7.24 16.72
C ILE A 977 -27.73 6.74 17.51
N ALA A 978 -28.78 6.32 16.81
CA ALA A 978 -30.01 5.84 17.45
C ALA A 978 -29.76 4.58 18.31
N TRP A 979 -29.10 3.56 17.77
CA TRP A 979 -28.82 2.32 18.50
C TRP A 979 -27.88 2.53 19.70
N ILE A 980 -26.82 3.34 19.57
CA ILE A 980 -25.97 3.68 20.73
C ILE A 980 -26.75 4.49 21.78
N ALA A 981 -27.64 5.40 21.39
CA ALA A 981 -28.48 6.13 22.34
C ALA A 981 -29.39 5.17 23.14
N VAL A 982 -30.02 4.16 22.50
CA VAL A 982 -30.76 3.10 23.22
C VAL A 982 -29.84 2.37 24.21
N LEU A 983 -28.71 1.85 23.74
CA LEU A 983 -27.77 1.08 24.57
C LEU A 983 -27.15 1.91 25.71
N SER A 984 -27.13 3.24 25.55
CA SER A 984 -26.66 4.21 26.54
C SER A 984 -27.74 4.66 27.54
N GLY A 985 -28.99 4.15 27.43
CA GLY A 985 -30.10 4.48 28.32
C GLY A 985 -31.01 5.63 27.86
N ALA A 986 -30.95 6.05 26.60
CA ALA A 986 -31.72 7.18 26.04
C ALA A 986 -32.66 6.74 24.88
N PRO A 987 -33.69 5.92 25.14
CA PRO A 987 -34.58 5.39 24.09
C PRO A 987 -35.44 6.48 23.42
N GLU A 988 -35.85 7.53 24.13
CA GLU A 988 -36.64 8.63 23.54
C GLU A 988 -35.81 9.43 22.52
N HIS A 989 -34.57 9.75 22.86
CA HIS A 989 -33.60 10.39 21.97
C HIS A 989 -33.31 9.53 20.74
N ALA A 990 -33.17 8.22 20.93
CA ALA A 990 -32.99 7.29 19.81
C ALA A 990 -34.16 7.33 18.81
N LEU A 991 -35.41 7.41 19.30
CA LEU A 991 -36.60 7.55 18.45
C LEU A 991 -36.62 8.88 17.68
N VAL A 992 -36.14 9.98 18.26
CA VAL A 992 -35.97 11.26 17.54
C VAL A 992 -34.98 11.13 16.39
N THR A 993 -33.83 10.50 16.63
CA THR A 993 -32.83 10.27 15.57
C THR A 993 -33.36 9.35 14.47
N ALA A 994 -34.05 8.27 14.85
CA ALA A 994 -34.62 7.32 13.90
C ALA A 994 -35.81 7.91 13.08
N GLU A 995 -36.64 8.78 13.70
CA GLU A 995 -37.69 9.55 13.02
C GLU A 995 -37.09 10.44 11.93
N ILE A 996 -36.04 11.21 12.27
CA ILE A 996 -35.34 12.08 11.32
C ILE A 996 -34.67 11.23 10.23
N ALA A 997 -34.03 10.11 10.58
CA ALA A 997 -33.41 9.21 9.60
C ALA A 997 -34.41 8.69 8.55
N ALA A 998 -35.58 8.22 8.99
CA ALA A 998 -36.63 7.73 8.09
C ALA A 998 -37.25 8.85 7.24
N ARG A 999 -37.25 10.10 7.73
CA ARG A 999 -37.69 11.29 6.99
C ARG A 999 -36.69 11.71 5.91
N GLU A 1000 -35.40 11.83 6.26
CA GLU A 1000 -34.34 12.24 5.33
C GLU A 1000 -34.10 11.20 4.22
N PHE A 1001 -34.28 9.91 4.53
CA PHE A 1001 -34.08 8.80 3.57
C PHE A 1001 -35.40 8.06 3.27
N ALA A 1002 -36.49 8.80 3.05
CA ALA A 1002 -37.83 8.23 2.81
C ALA A 1002 -37.90 7.26 1.62
N ASP A 1003 -37.03 7.40 0.62
CA ASP A 1003 -36.91 6.47 -0.52
C ASP A 1003 -36.24 5.13 -0.14
N ASP A 1004 -35.51 5.05 0.98
CA ASP A 1004 -34.91 3.83 1.48
C ASP A 1004 -35.85 3.09 2.44
N ARG A 1005 -36.49 2.04 1.92
CA ARG A 1005 -37.39 1.18 2.69
C ARG A 1005 -36.72 0.58 3.94
N GLY A 1006 -35.40 0.38 3.95
CA GLY A 1006 -34.70 -0.12 5.13
C GLY A 1006 -34.77 0.86 6.31
N PHE A 1007 -34.67 2.17 6.04
CA PHE A 1007 -34.71 3.20 7.07
C PHE A 1007 -36.11 3.32 7.69
N ALA A 1008 -37.16 3.27 6.86
CA ALA A 1008 -38.54 3.26 7.34
C ALA A 1008 -38.86 1.98 8.16
N GLN A 1009 -38.36 0.82 7.74
CA GLN A 1009 -38.53 -0.46 8.44
C GLN A 1009 -37.83 -0.47 9.81
N GLU A 1010 -36.60 0.03 9.87
CA GLU A 1010 -35.82 0.10 11.11
C GLU A 1010 -36.46 1.09 12.10
N TYR A 1011 -36.91 2.26 11.64
CA TYR A 1011 -37.67 3.20 12.48
C TYR A 1011 -38.96 2.57 13.04
N GLU A 1012 -39.77 1.90 12.21
CA GLU A 1012 -40.99 1.24 12.68
C GLU A 1012 -40.71 0.07 13.65
N PHE A 1013 -39.57 -0.61 13.51
CA PHE A 1013 -39.11 -1.58 14.51
C PHE A 1013 -38.75 -0.90 15.83
N MET A 1014 -37.90 0.14 15.81
CA MET A 1014 -37.53 0.90 17.01
C MET A 1014 -38.75 1.53 17.68
N ARG A 1015 -39.69 2.12 16.92
CA ARG A 1015 -40.92 2.74 17.43
C ARG A 1015 -41.81 1.76 18.18
N ARG A 1016 -41.98 0.54 17.66
CA ARG A 1016 -42.72 -0.55 18.34
C ARG A 1016 -42.00 -1.10 19.57
N LYS A 1017 -40.66 -1.11 19.55
CA LYS A 1017 -39.82 -1.69 20.61
C LYS A 1017 -39.57 -0.74 21.78
N PHE A 1018 -39.39 0.56 21.51
CA PHE A 1018 -38.96 1.57 22.49
C PHE A 1018 -39.97 2.71 22.69
N GLY A 1019 -41.00 2.81 21.84
CA GLY A 1019 -42.11 3.75 22.06
C GLY A 1019 -43.04 3.30 23.19
N PRO A 1020 -44.13 4.05 23.46
CA PRO A 1020 -45.01 3.81 24.61
C PRO A 1020 -45.57 2.38 24.70
N GLU A 1021 -45.91 1.76 23.56
CA GLU A 1021 -46.39 0.38 23.48
C GLU A 1021 -45.31 -0.67 23.84
N GLY A 1022 -44.04 -0.37 23.55
CA GLY A 1022 -42.90 -1.22 23.84
C GLY A 1022 -42.47 -1.08 25.30
N ALA A 1023 -42.37 0.16 25.79
CA ALA A 1023 -42.06 0.46 27.19
C ALA A 1023 -43.06 -0.21 28.16
N ALA A 1024 -44.34 -0.30 27.79
CA ALA A 1024 -45.37 -1.00 28.56
C ALA A 1024 -45.16 -2.52 28.70
N ARG A 1025 -44.27 -3.13 27.91
CA ARG A 1025 -43.95 -4.57 27.96
C ARG A 1025 -42.75 -4.89 28.85
N GLY A 1026 -42.07 -3.86 29.39
CA GLY A 1026 -40.88 -3.99 30.22
C GLY A 1026 -39.56 -3.88 29.45
N PRO A 1027 -38.43 -3.71 30.15
CA PRO A 1027 -37.09 -3.70 29.55
C PRO A 1027 -36.69 -5.08 28.98
N LEU A 1028 -35.67 -5.06 28.12
CA LEU A 1028 -35.04 -6.23 27.47
C LEU A 1028 -34.36 -7.19 28.46
#